data_AF-A0A3A6N7A3-F1
#
_entry.id   AF-A0A3A6N7A3-F1
#
_cell.length_a   1.000
_cell.length_b   1.000
_cell.length_c   1.000
_cell.angle_alpha   90.00
_cell.angle_beta   90.00
_cell.angle_gamma   90.00
#
_symmetry.space_group_name_H-M   'P 1'
#
loop_
_entity.id
_entity.type
_entity.pdbx_description
1 polymer ?
#
loop_
_entity_poly.entity_id
_entity_poly.type
_entity_poly.pdbx_seq_one_letter_code
_entity_poly.pdbx_strand_id
1 'polypeptide(L)'
;MTFYKLYRKNRKKKKDFFRRNACLGGACVCIPGTWAFVLLLLLLLSSACAPFIPYSQESPIEPVVTGLENTGGDMLLRGRFSVMNPEMKIYALALSGSGKEILFSSDARSVNMLDNQGRLKWEAAFQGLPVVAELDANGYYIAVGTDQGKVYFLHYNGRTSWEKSFEGVVEQMALSRDSECLAVSIKEGNSAYKLYLFDQWGTLLWEKETGPLLQLDLLSEDKLYYLEKGPEGNSLAALKNGEILWTEKASAADISGNGEFAVIYSGNVLYFYNLEPKGETSPLLMWRHSLSTEISSLNLTEKGEHILAYSSFPGVGSNLFLFHKDGFLLWEKKIPSGAYIQTSRYGERIVASSWQEYSEDFSRVLVLDRDGHTLQEIEMASRIEKIALSSDGNILALAGNEGNIFILDMPAADFSQEIETGEDLEQGKELYRPVTFTKSGEELYLTLYFYDDYALHLVPVSRSVKTTDQVLQAAVNELVKGPRRLSGLSRTIPKDAGIKVIFEDGIALIDLPEELNRLGDSRQVTGIIDSLVLTASQFSSVEGIRFLVEGKKAQAFGAGGFMINGVFPSRPPAKSKTMLYLPYRSGERYFLLPREAVRLGNKYNTPEDLLRILLAESRRFLPLVPEPRTIKVMREEIILDWDSSFIKLFPPEGSLEEKALATLFLDSILLTLGSNFQLNSIVLYVEGEPWKPPFGYPSPVLEFKYPFYINPE
;
A
#
# COMPACT_ATOMS: atom_id res chain seq x y z
N MET A 1 -31.76 62.96 7.71
CA MET A 1 -30.65 62.66 6.78
C MET A 1 -31.08 61.46 5.94
N THR A 2 -32.01 61.60 5.00
CA THR A 2 -31.88 62.26 3.68
C THR A 2 -30.99 61.40 2.77
N PHE A 3 -31.41 60.80 1.66
CA PHE A 3 -32.66 60.63 0.88
C PHE A 3 -32.14 59.91 -0.40
N TYR A 4 -32.73 58.89 -1.04
CA TYR A 4 -34.05 58.70 -1.67
C TYR A 4 -34.14 57.18 -2.01
N LYS A 5 -35.10 56.36 -1.56
CA LYS A 5 -36.53 56.23 -1.94
C LYS A 5 -36.72 55.97 -3.45
N LEU A 6 -37.57 55.05 -3.92
CA LEU A 6 -38.92 54.59 -3.50
C LEU A 6 -39.03 53.05 -3.73
N TYR A 7 -39.62 52.17 -2.92
CA TYR A 7 -40.88 52.10 -2.17
C TYR A 7 -42.20 52.17 -2.99
N ARG A 8 -42.70 50.97 -3.33
CA ARG A 8 -44.05 50.43 -3.06
C ARG A 8 -45.28 51.31 -3.40
N LYS A 9 -46.16 50.80 -4.26
CA LYS A 9 -47.57 51.23 -4.34
C LYS A 9 -48.48 50.01 -4.23
N ASN A 10 -49.05 49.81 -3.04
CA ASN A 10 -50.48 49.92 -2.69
C ASN A 10 -51.31 48.68 -3.06
N ARG A 11 -51.83 47.91 -2.09
CA ARG A 11 -52.78 48.18 -0.98
C ARG A 11 -54.24 47.88 -1.39
N LYS A 12 -54.82 47.04 -0.52
CA LYS A 12 -56.16 47.09 0.08
C LYS A 12 -57.34 46.56 -0.75
N LYS A 13 -57.84 45.41 -0.27
CA LYS A 13 -59.29 45.16 -0.18
C LYS A 13 -59.87 45.95 1.01
N LYS A 14 -60.94 46.69 0.72
CA LYS A 14 -62.03 47.17 1.61
C LYS A 14 -62.69 45.97 2.31
N LYS A 15 -63.48 46.05 3.38
CA LYS A 15 -63.91 47.04 4.38
C LYS A 15 -64.72 46.23 5.42
N ASP A 16 -64.68 46.72 6.65
CA ASP A 16 -65.78 46.90 7.62
C ASP A 16 -66.80 45.79 7.96
N PHE A 17 -67.02 45.77 9.26
CA PHE A 17 -67.87 44.95 10.10
C PHE A 17 -69.29 45.54 10.24
N PHE A 18 -70.20 44.68 10.74
CA PHE A 18 -71.44 44.92 11.52
C PHE A 18 -72.85 44.89 10.89
N ARG A 19 -73.67 44.08 11.60
CA ARG A 19 -75.15 44.09 11.83
C ARG A 19 -75.97 43.34 10.75
N ARG A 20 -76.90 42.42 11.07
CA ARG A 20 -77.98 42.44 12.08
C ARG A 20 -78.70 41.07 12.19
N ASN A 21 -79.53 40.93 13.23
CA ASN A 21 -80.40 39.80 13.61
C ASN A 21 -81.42 39.32 12.56
N ALA A 22 -81.83 38.04 12.66
CA ALA A 22 -83.19 37.57 13.05
C ALA A 22 -83.71 36.36 12.24
N CYS A 23 -83.80 35.22 12.94
CA CYS A 23 -84.88 34.23 13.08
C CYS A 23 -85.82 33.75 11.94
N LEU A 24 -86.12 32.44 12.06
CA LEU A 24 -87.22 31.59 11.51
C LEU A 24 -87.02 31.10 10.06
N GLY A 25 -87.12 29.81 9.72
CA GLY A 25 -87.47 28.58 10.41
C GLY A 25 -87.54 27.44 9.36
N GLY A 26 -87.59 26.18 9.79
CA GLY A 26 -87.93 25.03 8.92
C GLY A 26 -86.89 23.91 8.92
N ALA A 27 -87.32 22.75 9.42
CA ALA A 27 -86.51 21.57 9.71
C ALA A 27 -86.46 20.52 8.56
N CYS A 28 -85.68 19.46 8.83
CA CYS A 28 -85.38 18.22 8.08
C CYS A 28 -84.20 18.36 7.11
N VAL A 29 -83.06 17.64 7.23
CA VAL A 29 -82.86 16.19 7.51
C VAL A 29 -81.47 15.95 8.18
N CYS A 30 -81.38 14.93 9.06
CA CYS A 30 -80.17 14.41 9.76
C CYS A 30 -79.16 13.72 8.79
N ILE A 31 -77.86 13.45 9.02
CA ILE A 31 -77.07 12.89 10.16
C ILE A 31 -75.53 13.20 9.90
N PRO A 32 -74.54 12.77 10.73
CA PRO A 32 -73.78 13.60 11.66
C PRO A 32 -72.29 13.81 11.29
N GLY A 33 -71.70 14.91 11.75
CA GLY A 33 -70.26 15.16 11.62
C GLY A 33 -69.69 16.03 12.75
N THR A 34 -68.47 15.65 13.16
CA THR A 34 -67.36 16.57 13.43
C THR A 34 -67.42 17.46 14.68
N TRP A 35 -67.18 16.88 15.86
CA TRP A 35 -66.75 17.65 17.05
C TRP A 35 -65.51 17.06 17.77
N ALA A 36 -64.84 16.05 17.18
CA ALA A 36 -63.61 15.47 17.75
C ALA A 36 -62.31 15.93 17.05
N PHE A 37 -62.39 16.60 15.89
CA PHE A 37 -61.20 16.93 15.08
C PHE A 37 -60.66 18.36 15.28
N VAL A 38 -61.40 19.24 15.96
CA VAL A 38 -61.00 20.65 16.14
C VAL A 38 -60.27 20.89 17.48
N LEU A 39 -60.41 20.00 18.47
CA LEU A 39 -59.71 20.14 19.75
C LEU A 39 -58.26 19.59 19.73
N LEU A 40 -57.93 18.70 18.79
CA LEU A 40 -56.57 18.15 18.66
C LEU A 40 -55.61 19.10 17.93
N LEU A 41 -56.13 20.04 17.12
CA LEU A 41 -55.33 21.02 16.37
C LEU A 41 -54.96 22.27 17.20
N LEU A 42 -55.60 22.47 18.36
CA LEU A 42 -55.36 23.62 19.24
C LEU A 42 -54.40 23.31 20.41
N LEU A 43 -54.04 22.05 20.63
CA LEU A 43 -53.03 21.63 21.63
C LEU A 43 -51.61 21.49 21.05
N LEU A 44 -51.43 21.65 19.74
CA LEU A 44 -50.12 21.63 19.07
C LEU A 44 -49.54 23.04 18.79
N LEU A 45 -50.17 24.09 19.31
CA LEU A 45 -49.77 25.49 19.08
C LEU A 45 -49.25 26.23 20.33
N SER A 46 -48.87 25.51 21.39
CA SER A 46 -48.25 26.09 22.60
C SER A 46 -46.91 25.44 22.95
N SER A 47 -45.90 25.64 22.09
CA SER A 47 -44.48 25.54 22.46
C SER A 47 -43.62 26.26 21.42
N ALA A 48 -43.74 27.59 21.37
CA ALA A 48 -42.85 28.46 20.59
C ALA A 48 -42.60 29.76 21.35
N CYS A 49 -41.61 29.73 22.25
CA CYS A 49 -40.87 30.92 22.67
C CYS A 49 -39.48 30.45 23.15
N ALA A 50 -38.60 30.16 22.20
CA ALA A 50 -37.15 30.15 22.40
C ALA A 50 -36.59 31.38 21.65
N PRO A 51 -35.53 32.03 22.16
CA PRO A 51 -35.05 33.30 21.61
C PRO A 51 -34.48 33.13 20.20
N PHE A 52 -34.78 34.11 19.35
CA PHE A 52 -34.20 34.30 18.03
C PHE A 52 -32.69 34.59 18.20
N ILE A 53 -31.84 33.61 17.92
CA ILE A 53 -30.42 33.84 17.63
C ILE A 53 -30.37 34.21 16.13
N PRO A 54 -29.80 35.36 15.75
CA PRO A 54 -29.63 35.67 14.33
C PRO A 54 -28.75 34.59 13.70
N TYR A 55 -29.30 33.85 12.74
CA TYR A 55 -28.52 33.03 11.83
C TYR A 55 -27.50 33.95 11.14
N SER A 56 -26.25 33.90 11.58
CA SER A 56 -25.14 34.17 10.67
C SER A 56 -25.32 33.18 9.51
N GLN A 57 -25.37 33.67 8.28
CA GLN A 57 -24.94 32.86 7.16
C GLN A 57 -23.44 32.65 7.39
N GLU A 58 -23.10 31.72 8.26
CA GLU A 58 -21.80 31.09 8.20
C GLU A 58 -21.79 30.34 6.88
N SER A 59 -20.93 30.80 5.98
CA SER A 59 -20.45 30.03 4.84
C SER A 59 -20.20 28.60 5.33
N PRO A 60 -20.53 27.56 4.53
CA PRO A 60 -20.24 26.19 4.92
C PRO A 60 -18.81 26.15 5.44
N ILE A 61 -18.65 25.76 6.70
CA ILE A 61 -17.34 25.60 7.31
C ILE A 61 -16.68 24.52 6.47
N GLU A 62 -15.66 24.93 5.70
CA GLU A 62 -14.82 23.99 4.96
C GLU A 62 -14.34 22.95 5.97
N PRO A 63 -14.49 21.64 5.67
CA PRO A 63 -13.97 20.61 6.55
C PRO A 63 -12.47 20.86 6.72
N VAL A 64 -12.02 21.01 7.96
CA VAL A 64 -10.60 21.11 8.27
C VAL A 64 -9.96 19.80 7.83
N VAL A 65 -9.13 19.89 6.79
CA VAL A 65 -8.44 18.78 6.15
C VAL A 65 -7.23 18.42 6.99
N THR A 66 -7.35 17.42 7.86
CA THR A 66 -6.17 16.78 8.45
C THR A 66 -5.66 15.72 7.47
N GLY A 67 -4.45 15.88 6.94
CA GLY A 67 -3.80 14.90 6.06
C GLY A 67 -3.35 15.41 4.68
N LEU A 68 -3.57 16.69 4.36
CA LEU A 68 -3.02 17.37 3.17
C LEU A 68 -2.22 18.63 3.54
N GLU A 69 -1.81 18.79 4.80
CA GLU A 69 -1.05 19.97 5.25
C GLU A 69 0.35 20.12 4.59
N ASN A 70 0.73 19.20 3.69
CA ASN A 70 2.01 19.21 2.96
C ASN A 70 1.89 19.26 1.41
N THR A 71 0.75 19.60 0.81
CA THR A 71 0.72 19.86 -0.65
C THR A 71 1.09 21.30 -0.97
N GLY A 72 2.38 21.63 -0.78
CA GLY A 72 2.95 22.84 -1.37
C GLY A 72 2.84 22.77 -2.90
N GLY A 73 2.06 23.67 -3.50
CA GLY A 73 1.98 23.86 -4.96
C GLY A 73 0.99 22.97 -5.71
N ASP A 74 -0.27 22.93 -5.27
CA ASP A 74 -1.40 22.19 -5.84
C ASP A 74 -1.60 22.33 -7.36
N MET A 75 -1.44 21.21 -8.09
CA MET A 75 -2.15 20.91 -9.36
C MET A 75 -2.46 19.40 -9.55
N LEU A 76 -2.36 18.57 -8.50
CA LEU A 76 -2.43 17.10 -8.65
C LEU A 76 -3.77 16.49 -8.22
N LEU A 77 -4.34 16.95 -7.10
CA LEU A 77 -5.65 16.51 -6.65
C LEU A 77 -6.73 17.28 -7.39
N ARG A 78 -7.33 16.62 -8.38
CA ARG A 78 -8.43 17.18 -9.15
C ARG A 78 -9.73 17.25 -8.35
N GLY A 79 -9.95 16.27 -7.49
CA GLY A 79 -11.16 16.16 -6.69
C GLY A 79 -11.13 15.02 -5.69
N ARG A 80 -12.11 15.02 -4.79
CA ARG A 80 -12.27 13.98 -3.77
C ARG A 80 -13.75 13.76 -3.49
N PHE A 81 -14.11 12.50 -3.29
CA PHE A 81 -15.37 12.10 -2.69
C PHE A 81 -15.07 11.45 -1.33
N SER A 82 -15.86 11.81 -0.31
CA SER A 82 -15.74 11.24 1.03
C SER A 82 -17.12 10.90 1.54
N VAL A 83 -17.25 9.72 2.14
CA VAL A 83 -18.48 9.28 2.78
C VAL A 83 -18.47 9.68 4.24
N MET A 84 -19.68 9.97 4.75
CA MET A 84 -19.88 10.38 6.15
C MET A 84 -19.59 9.25 7.14
N ASN A 85 -19.65 7.99 6.69
CA ASN A 85 -19.37 6.81 7.51
C ASN A 85 -17.90 6.39 7.31
N PRO A 86 -17.06 6.40 8.37
CA PRO A 86 -15.61 6.24 8.25
C PRO A 86 -15.15 4.83 7.84
N GLU A 87 -16.04 3.85 7.77
CA GLU A 87 -15.71 2.48 7.35
C GLU A 87 -16.72 2.01 6.30
N MET A 88 -16.54 2.47 5.05
CA MET A 88 -17.30 1.99 3.89
C MET A 88 -16.38 1.15 3.01
N LYS A 89 -16.71 -0.12 2.84
CA LYS A 89 -16.01 -0.98 1.90
C LYS A 89 -16.45 -0.67 0.47
N ILE A 90 -15.48 -0.37 -0.39
CA ILE A 90 -15.68 -0.22 -1.83
C ILE A 90 -15.46 -1.60 -2.49
N TYR A 91 -16.40 -2.06 -3.31
CA TYR A 91 -16.31 -3.35 -4.02
C TYR A 91 -15.73 -3.22 -5.43
N ALA A 92 -16.17 -2.21 -6.18
CA ALA A 92 -15.67 -1.93 -7.53
C ALA A 92 -15.36 -0.42 -7.68
N LEU A 93 -14.38 -0.11 -8.53
CA LEU A 93 -14.00 1.24 -8.94
C LEU A 93 -13.64 1.19 -10.44
N ALA A 94 -14.31 1.99 -11.27
CA ALA A 94 -14.11 2.02 -12.72
C ALA A 94 -14.18 3.45 -13.27
N LEU A 95 -13.52 3.70 -14.40
CA LEU A 95 -13.58 4.99 -15.12
C LEU A 95 -14.01 4.80 -16.56
N SER A 96 -14.66 5.82 -17.13
CA SER A 96 -14.76 5.93 -18.58
C SER A 96 -13.37 6.15 -19.20
N GLY A 97 -13.20 5.85 -20.48
CA GLY A 97 -11.94 5.98 -21.20
C GLY A 97 -11.35 7.39 -21.15
N SER A 98 -12.22 8.41 -21.11
CA SER A 98 -11.83 9.82 -20.97
C SER A 98 -11.61 10.28 -19.53
N GLY A 99 -11.97 9.45 -18.54
CA GLY A 99 -11.89 9.76 -17.11
C GLY A 99 -12.89 10.79 -16.61
N LYS A 100 -13.97 11.05 -17.36
CA LYS A 100 -15.04 12.01 -16.97
C LYS A 100 -16.06 11.43 -16.01
N GLU A 101 -16.28 10.12 -16.10
CA GLU A 101 -17.20 9.35 -15.30
C GLU A 101 -16.40 8.38 -14.42
N ILE A 102 -16.68 8.39 -13.12
CA ILE A 102 -16.07 7.48 -12.16
C ILE A 102 -17.20 6.73 -11.47
N LEU A 103 -17.22 5.42 -11.64
CA LEU A 103 -18.18 4.51 -11.03
C LEU A 103 -17.55 3.86 -9.81
N PHE A 104 -18.28 3.77 -8.71
CA PHE A 104 -17.90 2.89 -7.61
C PHE A 104 -19.12 2.22 -6.98
N SER A 105 -18.92 1.03 -6.45
CA SER A 105 -19.93 0.28 -5.69
C SER A 105 -19.46 0.06 -4.25
N SER A 106 -20.39 -0.03 -3.30
CA SER A 106 -20.05 -0.09 -1.87
C SER A 106 -20.95 -1.02 -1.06
N ASP A 107 -20.53 -1.29 0.18
CA ASP A 107 -21.29 -2.03 1.20
C ASP A 107 -22.53 -1.29 1.73
N ALA A 108 -22.71 0.00 1.38
CA ALA A 108 -23.98 0.71 1.53
C ALA A 108 -25.08 0.19 0.58
N ARG A 109 -24.81 -0.89 -0.16
CA ARG A 109 -25.69 -1.49 -1.17
C ARG A 109 -26.04 -0.51 -2.30
N SER A 110 -25.09 0.37 -2.63
CA SER A 110 -25.29 1.34 -3.71
C SER A 110 -24.15 1.34 -4.71
N VAL A 111 -24.53 1.69 -5.95
CA VAL A 111 -23.61 2.07 -7.02
C VAL A 111 -23.76 3.57 -7.23
N ASN A 112 -22.63 4.24 -7.31
CA ASN A 112 -22.54 5.68 -7.36
C ASN A 112 -21.74 6.10 -8.58
N MET A 113 -22.20 7.16 -9.23
CA MET A 113 -21.49 7.79 -10.33
C MET A 113 -21.02 9.16 -9.91
N LEU A 114 -19.73 9.42 -10.05
CA LEU A 114 -19.10 10.72 -9.82
C LEU A 114 -18.71 11.36 -11.16
N ASP A 115 -18.60 12.68 -11.17
CA ASP A 115 -17.82 13.37 -12.19
C ASP A 115 -16.33 13.37 -11.85
N ASN A 116 -15.50 13.85 -12.79
CA ASN A 116 -14.05 13.96 -12.60
C ASN A 116 -13.59 15.01 -11.56
N GLN A 117 -14.50 15.61 -10.79
CA GLN A 117 -14.17 16.44 -9.62
C GLN A 117 -14.61 15.76 -8.31
N GLY A 118 -15.15 14.55 -8.38
CA GLY A 118 -15.61 13.79 -7.21
C GLY A 118 -17.00 14.17 -6.76
N ARG A 119 -17.76 14.93 -7.56
CA ARG A 119 -19.14 15.29 -7.23
C ARG A 119 -20.07 14.16 -7.64
N LEU A 120 -20.95 13.77 -6.72
CA LEU A 120 -21.97 12.75 -6.96
C LEU A 120 -22.96 13.22 -8.05
N LYS A 121 -23.01 12.50 -9.17
CA LYS A 121 -23.99 12.69 -10.25
C LYS A 121 -25.30 12.00 -9.91
N TRP A 122 -25.22 10.76 -9.42
CA TRP A 122 -26.35 9.97 -8.96
C TRP A 122 -25.91 8.78 -8.10
N GLU A 123 -26.86 8.26 -7.35
CA GLU A 123 -26.75 7.03 -6.54
C GLU A 123 -27.92 6.11 -6.85
N ALA A 124 -27.64 4.81 -7.03
CA ALA A 124 -28.65 3.77 -7.20
C ALA A 124 -28.48 2.71 -6.10
N ALA A 125 -29.56 2.44 -5.37
CA ALA A 125 -29.58 1.46 -4.28
C ALA A 125 -30.11 0.09 -4.75
N PHE A 126 -29.53 -0.97 -4.21
CA PHE A 126 -29.82 -2.36 -4.56
C PHE A 126 -30.20 -3.17 -3.32
N GLN A 127 -30.93 -4.27 -3.52
CA GLN A 127 -31.33 -5.15 -2.41
C GLN A 127 -30.14 -5.96 -1.87
N GLY A 128 -29.27 -6.45 -2.76
CA GLY A 128 -28.02 -7.15 -2.43
C GLY A 128 -26.81 -6.21 -2.46
N LEU A 129 -25.67 -6.71 -2.01
CA LEU A 129 -24.38 -6.02 -2.10
C LEU A 129 -23.91 -6.02 -3.56
N PRO A 130 -23.67 -4.85 -4.18
CA PRO A 130 -23.16 -4.75 -5.55
C PRO A 130 -21.66 -5.09 -5.59
N VAL A 131 -21.35 -6.38 -5.53
CA VAL A 131 -20.00 -6.93 -5.44
C VAL A 131 -19.16 -6.73 -6.70
N VAL A 132 -19.81 -6.60 -7.86
CA VAL A 132 -19.15 -6.32 -9.15
C VAL A 132 -19.89 -5.18 -9.83
N ALA A 133 -19.17 -4.20 -10.35
CA ALA A 133 -19.74 -3.14 -11.17
C ALA A 133 -18.75 -2.71 -12.25
N GLU A 134 -19.20 -2.70 -13.50
CA GLU A 134 -18.40 -2.38 -14.68
C GLU A 134 -18.96 -1.15 -15.39
N LEU A 135 -18.08 -0.33 -15.96
CA LEU A 135 -18.42 0.87 -16.74
C LEU A 135 -17.80 0.75 -18.13
N ASP A 136 -18.59 0.99 -19.17
CA ASP A 136 -18.05 0.99 -20.54
C ASP A 136 -17.11 2.19 -20.78
N ALA A 137 -16.24 2.06 -21.78
CA ALA A 137 -15.25 3.09 -22.11
C ALA A 137 -15.89 4.46 -22.47
N ASN A 138 -17.13 4.50 -22.93
CA ASN A 138 -17.81 5.76 -23.27
C ASN A 138 -18.58 6.37 -22.08
N GLY A 139 -18.72 5.64 -20.98
CA GLY A 139 -19.46 6.07 -19.78
C GLY A 139 -20.98 6.06 -19.94
N TYR A 140 -21.51 5.32 -20.93
CA TYR A 140 -22.93 5.24 -21.26
C TYR A 140 -23.68 4.07 -20.62
N TYR A 141 -23.00 2.95 -20.40
CA TYR A 141 -23.57 1.69 -19.96
C TYR A 141 -22.82 1.13 -18.76
N ILE A 142 -23.59 0.56 -17.85
CA ILE A 142 -23.09 0.05 -16.58
C ILE A 142 -23.69 -1.32 -16.35
N ALA A 143 -22.87 -2.28 -15.93
CA ALA A 143 -23.34 -3.57 -15.45
C ALA A 143 -23.11 -3.67 -13.94
N VAL A 144 -24.11 -4.16 -13.20
CA VAL A 144 -24.02 -4.35 -11.74
C VAL A 144 -24.43 -5.77 -11.39
N GLY A 145 -23.54 -6.47 -10.69
CA GLY A 145 -23.73 -7.83 -10.20
C GLY A 145 -23.79 -7.83 -8.69
N THR A 146 -24.75 -8.54 -8.13
CA THR A 146 -24.96 -8.60 -6.67
C THR A 146 -24.58 -9.95 -6.06
N ASP A 147 -24.31 -9.94 -4.76
CA ASP A 147 -24.06 -11.13 -3.95
C ASP A 147 -25.25 -12.11 -3.89
N GLN A 148 -26.45 -11.64 -4.26
CA GLN A 148 -27.68 -12.44 -4.33
C GLN A 148 -28.01 -12.90 -5.76
N GLY A 149 -27.07 -12.80 -6.71
CA GLY A 149 -27.26 -13.32 -8.06
C GLY A 149 -28.13 -12.45 -8.97
N LYS A 150 -28.48 -11.22 -8.56
CA LYS A 150 -29.12 -10.26 -9.45
C LYS A 150 -28.09 -9.51 -10.29
N VAL A 151 -28.36 -9.42 -11.58
CA VAL A 151 -27.60 -8.67 -12.58
C VAL A 151 -28.47 -7.55 -13.11
N TYR A 152 -27.94 -6.34 -13.15
CA TYR A 152 -28.59 -5.15 -13.68
C TYR A 152 -27.74 -4.55 -14.79
N PHE A 153 -28.38 -4.19 -15.90
CA PHE A 153 -27.77 -3.37 -16.94
C PHE A 153 -28.42 -1.99 -16.89
N LEU A 154 -27.62 -0.95 -16.72
CA LEU A 154 -28.06 0.41 -16.48
C LEU A 154 -27.53 1.35 -17.57
N HIS A 155 -28.27 2.43 -17.82
CA HIS A 155 -27.78 3.59 -18.57
C HIS A 155 -26.96 4.54 -17.68
N TYR A 156 -26.25 5.49 -18.30
CA TYR A 156 -25.42 6.53 -17.68
C TYR A 156 -26.08 7.37 -16.57
N ASN A 157 -27.41 7.34 -16.47
CA ASN A 157 -28.20 8.07 -15.48
C ASN A 157 -28.67 7.18 -14.32
N GLY A 158 -28.19 5.95 -14.23
CA GLY A 158 -28.53 4.98 -13.18
C GLY A 158 -29.88 4.26 -13.39
N ARG A 159 -30.57 4.48 -14.51
CA ARG A 159 -31.82 3.77 -14.81
C ARG A 159 -31.55 2.38 -15.37
N THR A 160 -32.23 1.38 -14.81
CA THR A 160 -32.18 0.00 -15.27
C THR A 160 -32.83 -0.14 -16.65
N SER A 161 -32.06 -0.62 -17.61
CA SER A 161 -32.51 -1.05 -18.93
C SER A 161 -33.16 -2.43 -18.83
N TRP A 162 -32.49 -3.36 -18.15
CA TRP A 162 -33.00 -4.69 -17.85
C TRP A 162 -32.34 -5.26 -16.59
N GLU A 163 -33.01 -6.23 -15.98
CA GLU A 163 -32.51 -7.00 -14.84
C GLU A 163 -32.75 -8.49 -15.04
N LYS A 164 -31.87 -9.32 -14.48
CA LYS A 164 -32.00 -10.78 -14.43
C LYS A 164 -31.60 -11.31 -13.05
N SER A 165 -32.16 -12.46 -12.69
CA SER A 165 -31.87 -13.15 -11.44
C SER A 165 -31.36 -14.56 -11.74
N PHE A 166 -30.29 -14.95 -11.07
CA PHE A 166 -29.67 -16.26 -11.17
C PHE A 166 -29.64 -16.95 -9.80
N GLU A 167 -29.55 -18.27 -9.80
CA GLU A 167 -29.39 -19.05 -8.58
C GLU A 167 -27.91 -19.05 -8.16
N GLY A 168 -27.46 -18.03 -7.45
CA GLY A 168 -26.05 -17.97 -7.05
C GLY A 168 -25.55 -16.58 -6.70
N VAL A 169 -24.22 -16.43 -6.78
CA VAL A 169 -23.49 -15.18 -6.54
C VAL A 169 -22.87 -14.74 -7.86
N VAL A 170 -22.96 -13.46 -8.21
CA VAL A 170 -22.21 -12.90 -9.35
C VAL A 170 -20.74 -12.76 -8.95
N GLU A 171 -19.84 -13.44 -9.65
CA GLU A 171 -18.40 -13.45 -9.34
C GLU A 171 -17.61 -12.46 -10.21
N GLN A 172 -17.89 -12.42 -11.52
CA GLN A 172 -17.23 -11.54 -12.48
C GLN A 172 -18.19 -11.11 -13.58
N MET A 173 -17.91 -9.95 -14.18
CA MET A 173 -18.61 -9.44 -15.35
C MET A 173 -17.61 -8.76 -16.29
N ALA A 174 -17.92 -8.72 -17.58
CA ALA A 174 -17.17 -7.94 -18.55
C ALA A 174 -18.12 -7.36 -19.60
N LEU A 175 -18.02 -6.05 -19.82
CA LEU A 175 -18.70 -5.35 -20.91
C LEU A 175 -17.83 -5.39 -22.16
N SER A 176 -18.45 -5.63 -23.32
CA SER A 176 -17.74 -5.59 -24.60
C SER A 176 -17.32 -4.16 -24.93
N ARG A 177 -16.27 -4.02 -25.75
CA ARG A 177 -15.70 -2.70 -26.10
C ARG A 177 -16.64 -1.84 -26.94
N ASP A 178 -17.43 -2.49 -27.79
CA ASP A 178 -18.52 -1.87 -28.55
C ASP A 178 -19.76 -1.59 -27.69
N SER A 179 -19.77 -2.02 -26.42
CA SER A 179 -20.89 -1.89 -25.48
C SER A 179 -22.17 -2.61 -25.92
N GLU A 180 -22.05 -3.62 -26.78
CA GLU A 180 -23.19 -4.38 -27.32
C GLU A 180 -23.45 -5.69 -26.56
N CYS A 181 -22.52 -6.16 -25.74
CA CYS A 181 -22.61 -7.44 -25.03
C CYS A 181 -22.13 -7.35 -23.57
N LEU A 182 -22.65 -8.25 -22.74
CA LEU A 182 -22.25 -8.44 -21.34
C LEU A 182 -21.99 -9.92 -21.07
N ALA A 183 -20.79 -10.24 -20.60
CA ALA A 183 -20.47 -11.54 -20.05
C ALA A 183 -20.64 -11.53 -18.52
N VAL A 184 -21.22 -12.59 -17.96
CA VAL A 184 -21.47 -12.73 -16.53
C VAL A 184 -21.09 -14.12 -16.05
N SER A 185 -20.20 -14.20 -15.06
CA SER A 185 -19.87 -15.44 -14.36
C SER A 185 -20.65 -15.54 -13.06
N ILE A 186 -21.38 -16.65 -12.90
CA ILE A 186 -22.20 -16.97 -11.73
C ILE A 186 -21.64 -18.23 -11.05
N LYS A 187 -21.49 -18.17 -9.73
CA LYS A 187 -21.29 -19.35 -8.90
C LYS A 187 -22.62 -19.92 -8.45
N GLU A 188 -22.99 -21.08 -8.98
CA GLU A 188 -24.21 -21.81 -8.64
C GLU A 188 -23.94 -22.86 -7.56
N GLY A 189 -24.68 -22.78 -6.44
CA GLY A 189 -24.55 -23.71 -5.33
C GLY A 189 -23.14 -23.77 -4.72
N ASN A 190 -22.67 -24.98 -4.38
CA ASN A 190 -21.39 -25.14 -3.67
C ASN A 190 -20.16 -25.20 -4.59
N SER A 191 -20.29 -25.57 -5.87
CA SER A 191 -19.12 -25.86 -6.72
C SER A 191 -19.32 -25.69 -8.22
N ALA A 192 -20.51 -25.36 -8.71
CA ALA A 192 -20.74 -25.16 -10.14
C ALA A 192 -20.52 -23.69 -10.50
N TYR A 193 -19.90 -23.42 -11.65
CA TYR A 193 -19.76 -22.08 -12.18
C TYR A 193 -20.27 -22.06 -13.62
N LYS A 194 -21.01 -21.02 -13.97
CA LYS A 194 -21.52 -20.82 -15.33
C LYS A 194 -21.20 -19.43 -15.82
N LEU A 195 -20.74 -19.37 -17.06
CA LEU A 195 -20.51 -18.14 -17.81
C LEU A 195 -21.66 -17.96 -18.80
N TYR A 196 -22.26 -16.78 -18.77
CA TYR A 196 -23.35 -16.38 -19.65
C TYR A 196 -22.91 -15.21 -20.51
N LEU A 197 -23.33 -15.20 -21.77
CA LEU A 197 -23.20 -14.03 -22.64
C LEU A 197 -24.59 -13.48 -23.00
N PHE A 198 -24.78 -12.19 -22.79
CA PHE A 198 -25.99 -11.46 -23.16
C PHE A 198 -25.69 -10.39 -24.19
N ASP A 199 -26.67 -10.10 -25.04
CA ASP A 199 -26.68 -8.85 -25.81
C ASP A 199 -27.07 -7.64 -24.93
N GLN A 200 -26.97 -6.44 -25.49
CA GLN A 200 -27.33 -5.18 -24.82
C GLN A 200 -28.80 -5.09 -24.38
N TRP A 201 -29.68 -5.92 -24.92
CA TRP A 201 -31.10 -5.99 -24.58
C TRP A 201 -31.42 -7.06 -23.53
N GLY A 202 -30.42 -7.83 -23.10
CA GLY A 202 -30.56 -8.92 -22.14
C GLY A 202 -31.06 -10.22 -22.76
N THR A 203 -30.93 -10.43 -24.07
CA THR A 203 -31.14 -11.75 -24.69
C THR A 203 -29.94 -12.64 -24.39
N LEU A 204 -30.18 -13.86 -23.93
CA LEU A 204 -29.13 -14.85 -23.76
C LEU A 204 -28.64 -15.32 -25.13
N LEU A 205 -27.35 -15.15 -25.41
CA LEU A 205 -26.72 -15.62 -26.65
C LEU A 205 -26.23 -17.06 -26.48
N TRP A 206 -25.49 -17.33 -25.40
CA TRP A 206 -25.05 -18.67 -25.01
C TRP A 206 -24.70 -18.73 -23.52
N GLU A 207 -24.61 -19.94 -23.00
CA GLU A 207 -24.11 -20.24 -21.65
C GLU A 207 -23.10 -21.39 -21.70
N LYS A 208 -22.19 -21.43 -20.73
CA LYS A 208 -21.14 -22.45 -20.65
C LYS A 208 -20.77 -22.76 -19.21
N GLU A 209 -20.55 -24.03 -18.90
CA GLU A 209 -19.95 -24.44 -17.62
C GLU A 209 -18.47 -24.08 -17.59
N THR A 210 -18.03 -23.56 -16.45
CA THR A 210 -16.65 -23.14 -16.18
C THR A 210 -16.30 -23.50 -14.73
N GLY A 211 -15.04 -23.31 -14.35
CA GLY A 211 -14.59 -23.20 -12.98
C GLY A 211 -14.55 -21.74 -12.50
N PRO A 212 -14.00 -21.49 -11.29
CA PRO A 212 -13.81 -20.13 -10.80
C PRO A 212 -12.92 -19.32 -11.74
N LEU A 213 -13.39 -18.15 -12.16
CA LEU A 213 -12.63 -17.26 -13.02
C LEU A 213 -11.74 -16.33 -12.20
N LEU A 214 -10.49 -16.16 -12.66
CA LEU A 214 -9.52 -15.20 -12.15
C LEU A 214 -9.55 -13.89 -12.95
N GLN A 215 -9.83 -13.98 -14.25
CA GLN A 215 -9.95 -12.86 -15.18
C GLN A 215 -10.97 -13.20 -16.26
N LEU A 216 -11.70 -12.19 -16.73
CA LEU A 216 -12.70 -12.29 -17.79
C LEU A 216 -12.62 -11.06 -18.68
N ASP A 217 -12.33 -11.26 -19.96
CA ASP A 217 -12.22 -10.20 -20.97
C ASP A 217 -13.20 -10.46 -22.10
N LEU A 218 -14.09 -9.50 -22.35
CA LEU A 218 -15.02 -9.52 -23.47
C LEU A 218 -14.61 -8.43 -24.47
N LEU A 219 -14.19 -8.83 -25.67
CA LEU A 219 -13.80 -7.86 -26.71
C LEU A 219 -14.99 -7.48 -27.58
N SER A 220 -15.74 -8.49 -28.04
CA SER A 220 -16.90 -8.40 -28.93
C SER A 220 -17.82 -9.60 -28.67
N GLU A 221 -19.02 -9.60 -29.28
CA GLU A 221 -19.96 -10.74 -29.20
C GLU A 221 -19.31 -12.09 -29.51
N ASP A 222 -18.40 -12.12 -30.49
CA ASP A 222 -17.76 -13.33 -30.97
C ASP A 222 -16.44 -13.65 -30.27
N LYS A 223 -15.82 -12.73 -29.50
CA LYS A 223 -14.49 -12.93 -28.91
C LYS A 223 -14.49 -12.67 -27.41
N LEU A 224 -14.28 -13.74 -26.65
CA LEU A 224 -14.21 -13.71 -25.19
C LEU A 224 -13.02 -14.53 -24.72
N TYR A 225 -12.34 -14.06 -23.69
CA TYR A 225 -11.21 -14.72 -23.06
C TYR A 225 -11.43 -14.79 -21.56
N TYR A 226 -11.00 -15.88 -20.93
CA TYR A 226 -11.01 -15.95 -19.47
C TYR A 226 -9.85 -16.79 -18.94
N LEU A 227 -9.35 -16.39 -17.77
CA LEU A 227 -8.39 -17.17 -17.00
C LEU A 227 -9.16 -17.95 -15.94
N GLU A 228 -9.17 -19.27 -16.06
CA GLU A 228 -9.90 -20.18 -15.17
C GLU A 228 -8.96 -20.87 -14.18
N LYS A 229 -9.42 -21.03 -12.94
CA LYS A 229 -8.75 -21.86 -11.93
C LYS A 229 -9.22 -23.31 -12.04
N GLY A 230 -8.36 -24.17 -12.58
CA GLY A 230 -8.62 -25.61 -12.69
C GLY A 230 -7.99 -26.45 -11.57
N PRO A 231 -8.39 -27.73 -11.43
CA PRO A 231 -7.81 -28.66 -10.45
C PRO A 231 -6.35 -29.02 -10.74
N GLU A 232 -5.92 -28.98 -12.00
CA GLU A 232 -4.53 -29.24 -12.43
C GLU A 232 -3.69 -27.96 -12.60
N GLY A 233 -4.21 -26.81 -12.17
CA GLY A 233 -3.63 -25.49 -12.38
C GLY A 233 -4.55 -24.57 -13.18
N ASN A 234 -4.13 -23.33 -13.30
CA ASN A 234 -4.86 -22.29 -14.01
C ASN A 234 -4.67 -22.42 -15.53
N SER A 235 -5.69 -22.05 -16.31
CA SER A 235 -5.64 -22.07 -17.77
C SER A 235 -6.35 -20.87 -18.39
N LEU A 236 -5.73 -20.29 -19.42
CA LEU A 236 -6.35 -19.27 -20.25
C LEU A 236 -7.15 -19.97 -21.36
N ALA A 237 -8.42 -19.61 -21.52
CA ALA A 237 -9.27 -20.07 -22.62
C ALA A 237 -9.65 -18.90 -23.52
N ALA A 238 -9.57 -19.12 -24.83
CA ALA A 238 -10.06 -18.21 -25.87
C ALA A 238 -11.30 -18.81 -26.53
N LEU A 239 -12.40 -18.08 -26.49
CA LEU A 239 -13.68 -18.48 -27.05
C LEU A 239 -13.99 -17.70 -28.32
N LYS A 240 -14.56 -18.40 -29.30
CA LYS A 240 -15.20 -17.80 -30.45
C LYS A 240 -16.64 -18.28 -30.61
N ASN A 241 -17.59 -17.36 -30.59
CA ASN A 241 -19.03 -17.68 -30.63
C ASN A 241 -19.45 -18.72 -29.55
N GLY A 242 -18.91 -18.62 -28.33
CA GLY A 242 -19.19 -19.54 -27.22
C GLY A 242 -18.41 -20.87 -27.25
N GLU A 243 -17.73 -21.18 -28.34
CA GLU A 243 -16.91 -22.40 -28.49
C GLU A 243 -15.45 -22.13 -28.14
N ILE A 244 -14.79 -23.09 -27.47
CA ILE A 244 -13.37 -22.96 -27.11
C ILE A 244 -12.54 -23.18 -28.37
N LEU A 245 -11.80 -22.17 -28.78
CA LEU A 245 -10.83 -22.28 -29.88
C LEU A 245 -9.45 -22.71 -29.40
N TRP A 246 -9.05 -22.22 -28.24
CA TRP A 246 -7.70 -22.40 -27.74
C TRP A 246 -7.67 -22.37 -26.23
N THR A 247 -6.80 -23.18 -25.64
CA THR A 247 -6.60 -23.25 -24.19
C THR A 247 -5.14 -23.56 -23.90
N GLU A 248 -4.55 -22.84 -22.96
CA GLU A 248 -3.17 -23.05 -22.50
C GLU A 248 -3.07 -22.92 -20.98
N LYS A 249 -2.11 -23.66 -20.38
CA LYS A 249 -1.82 -23.53 -18.95
C LYS A 249 -1.17 -22.18 -18.66
N ALA A 250 -1.74 -21.42 -17.74
CA ALA A 250 -1.34 -20.04 -17.47
C ALA A 250 -1.51 -19.70 -15.99
N SER A 251 -0.43 -19.37 -15.27
CA SER A 251 -0.52 -18.84 -13.89
C SER A 251 -1.01 -17.39 -13.88
N ALA A 252 -0.62 -16.62 -14.90
CA ALA A 252 -1.11 -15.28 -15.21
C ALA A 252 -1.21 -15.15 -16.74
N ALA A 253 -2.11 -14.31 -17.22
CA ALA A 253 -2.28 -14.05 -18.64
C ALA A 253 -2.82 -12.64 -18.86
N ASP A 254 -2.67 -12.12 -20.08
CA ASP A 254 -3.42 -10.96 -20.53
C ASP A 254 -3.60 -10.97 -22.06
N ILE A 255 -4.60 -10.24 -22.56
CA ILE A 255 -4.95 -10.16 -23.97
C ILE A 255 -4.85 -8.70 -24.44
N SER A 256 -4.27 -8.46 -25.62
CA SER A 256 -4.20 -7.12 -26.18
C SER A 256 -5.59 -6.62 -26.51
N GLY A 257 -5.78 -5.31 -26.41
CA GLY A 257 -7.10 -4.74 -26.57
C GLY A 257 -7.76 -4.92 -27.94
N ASN A 258 -6.97 -5.04 -29.00
CA ASN A 258 -7.46 -5.40 -30.33
C ASN A 258 -7.76 -6.91 -30.49
N GLY A 259 -7.44 -7.74 -29.51
CA GLY A 259 -7.63 -9.19 -29.54
C GLY A 259 -6.65 -9.95 -30.43
N GLU A 260 -5.60 -9.29 -30.93
CA GLU A 260 -4.64 -9.90 -31.85
C GLU A 260 -3.52 -10.65 -31.11
N PHE A 261 -3.24 -10.32 -29.84
CA PHE A 261 -2.11 -10.87 -29.09
C PHE A 261 -2.52 -11.35 -27.71
N ALA A 262 -1.80 -12.36 -27.22
CA ALA A 262 -1.90 -12.84 -25.84
C ALA A 262 -0.50 -12.98 -25.24
N VAL A 263 -0.39 -12.67 -23.95
CA VAL A 263 0.76 -13.03 -23.15
C VAL A 263 0.33 -14.01 -22.07
N ILE A 264 1.11 -15.06 -21.89
CA ILE A 264 0.89 -16.08 -20.87
C ILE A 264 2.16 -16.23 -20.05
N TYR A 265 2.01 -16.32 -18.74
CA TYR A 265 3.06 -16.76 -17.84
C TYR A 265 2.77 -18.16 -17.31
N SER A 266 3.69 -19.10 -17.52
CA SER A 266 3.53 -20.49 -17.07
C SER A 266 4.90 -21.11 -16.82
N GLY A 267 5.07 -21.78 -15.67
CA GLY A 267 6.31 -22.49 -15.34
C GLY A 267 7.57 -21.63 -15.42
N ASN A 268 7.53 -20.39 -14.93
CA ASN A 268 8.63 -19.41 -15.00
C ASN A 268 9.02 -18.95 -16.41
N VAL A 269 8.12 -19.10 -17.38
CA VAL A 269 8.34 -18.67 -18.76
C VAL A 269 7.17 -17.78 -19.20
N LEU A 270 7.51 -16.64 -19.79
CA LEU A 270 6.58 -15.82 -20.56
C LEU A 270 6.49 -16.37 -21.98
N TYR A 271 5.28 -16.46 -22.49
CA TYR A 271 4.95 -16.85 -23.86
C TYR A 271 4.11 -15.73 -24.48
N PHE A 272 4.49 -15.30 -25.68
CA PHE A 272 3.75 -14.29 -26.43
C PHE A 272 3.22 -14.89 -27.72
N TYR A 273 1.91 -14.77 -27.93
CA TYR A 273 1.19 -15.36 -29.04
C TYR A 273 0.57 -14.29 -29.92
N ASN A 274 0.55 -14.53 -31.22
CA ASN A 274 -0.39 -13.93 -32.14
C ASN A 274 -1.62 -14.84 -32.21
N LEU A 275 -2.79 -14.33 -31.86
CA LEU A 275 -4.06 -15.07 -31.83
C LEU A 275 -4.74 -15.13 -33.21
N GLU A 276 -4.47 -14.18 -34.09
CA GLU A 276 -5.05 -14.11 -35.44
C GLU A 276 -3.96 -14.04 -36.53
N PRO A 277 -3.06 -15.04 -36.62
CA PRO A 277 -2.05 -15.09 -37.68
C PRO A 277 -2.72 -15.17 -39.06
N LYS A 278 -2.22 -14.36 -40.01
CA LYS A 278 -2.77 -14.31 -41.37
C LYS A 278 -2.66 -15.68 -42.06
N GLY A 279 -3.80 -16.28 -42.36
CA GLY A 279 -3.88 -17.55 -43.11
C GLY A 279 -3.79 -18.81 -42.24
N GLU A 280 -3.79 -18.67 -40.92
CA GLU A 280 -3.75 -19.78 -39.96
C GLU A 280 -5.03 -19.79 -39.11
N THR A 281 -5.43 -20.97 -38.63
CA THR A 281 -6.66 -21.16 -37.83
C THR A 281 -6.38 -21.31 -36.33
N SER A 282 -5.12 -21.23 -35.91
CA SER A 282 -4.68 -21.43 -34.53
C SER A 282 -3.68 -20.35 -34.12
N PRO A 283 -3.61 -19.99 -32.83
CA PRO A 283 -2.61 -19.05 -32.34
C PRO A 283 -1.17 -19.48 -32.65
N LEU A 284 -0.34 -18.51 -33.03
CA LEU A 284 1.08 -18.69 -33.35
C LEU A 284 1.95 -18.17 -32.19
N LEU A 285 2.76 -19.05 -31.60
CA LEU A 285 3.77 -18.65 -30.60
C LEU A 285 4.86 -17.82 -31.29
N MET A 286 5.01 -16.56 -30.89
CA MET A 286 6.02 -15.65 -31.44
C MET A 286 7.36 -15.81 -30.74
N TRP A 287 7.37 -15.80 -29.40
CA TRP A 287 8.58 -15.99 -28.60
C TRP A 287 8.26 -16.49 -27.19
N ARG A 288 9.32 -16.93 -26.51
CA ARG A 288 9.29 -17.27 -25.09
C ARG A 288 10.48 -16.68 -24.35
N HIS A 289 10.28 -16.24 -23.11
CA HIS A 289 11.32 -15.64 -22.28
C HIS A 289 11.29 -16.25 -20.87
N SER A 290 12.40 -16.83 -20.41
CA SER A 290 12.50 -17.39 -19.06
C SER A 290 12.76 -16.29 -18.03
N LEU A 291 12.08 -16.36 -16.90
CA LEU A 291 12.24 -15.41 -15.79
C LEU A 291 12.73 -16.15 -14.54
N SER A 292 13.51 -15.45 -13.71
CA SER A 292 13.96 -15.94 -12.40
C SER A 292 12.93 -15.71 -11.29
N THR A 293 11.91 -14.89 -11.55
CA THR A 293 10.92 -14.42 -10.58
C THR A 293 9.52 -14.87 -10.98
N GLU A 294 8.69 -15.18 -9.98
CA GLU A 294 7.27 -15.49 -10.18
C GLU A 294 6.49 -14.22 -10.58
N ILE A 295 5.79 -14.26 -11.71
CA ILE A 295 4.95 -13.16 -12.19
C ILE A 295 3.53 -13.36 -11.68
N SER A 296 3.04 -12.37 -10.93
CA SER A 296 1.70 -12.36 -10.37
C SER A 296 0.67 -11.67 -11.26
N SER A 297 1.10 -10.74 -12.12
CA SER A 297 0.20 -10.06 -13.05
C SER A 297 0.90 -9.69 -14.35
N LEU A 298 0.13 -9.73 -15.44
CA LEU A 298 0.54 -9.33 -16.78
C LEU A 298 -0.41 -8.27 -17.30
N ASN A 299 0.09 -7.30 -18.05
CA ASN A 299 -0.69 -6.24 -18.69
C ASN A 299 -0.16 -6.03 -20.13
N LEU A 300 -1.03 -6.05 -21.12
CA LEU A 300 -0.76 -5.78 -22.52
C LEU A 300 -1.35 -4.43 -22.92
N THR A 301 -0.55 -3.67 -23.67
CA THR A 301 -1.06 -2.48 -24.35
C THR A 301 -2.05 -2.85 -25.46
N GLU A 302 -2.87 -1.89 -25.91
CA GLU A 302 -4.00 -2.15 -26.81
C GLU A 302 -3.62 -2.88 -28.11
N LYS A 303 -2.44 -2.61 -28.65
CA LYS A 303 -1.91 -3.25 -29.87
C LYS A 303 -0.86 -4.33 -29.58
N GLY A 304 -0.64 -4.67 -28.31
CA GLY A 304 0.37 -5.64 -27.88
C GLY A 304 1.82 -5.18 -28.08
N GLU A 305 2.08 -3.88 -28.30
CA GLU A 305 3.44 -3.34 -28.55
C GLU A 305 4.35 -3.50 -27.32
N HIS A 306 3.78 -3.33 -26.13
CA HIS A 306 4.47 -3.50 -24.85
C HIS A 306 3.72 -4.49 -23.97
N ILE A 307 4.52 -5.28 -23.24
CA ILE A 307 4.10 -6.26 -22.25
C ILE A 307 4.69 -5.86 -20.90
N LEU A 308 3.83 -5.60 -19.93
CA LEU A 308 4.22 -5.32 -18.56
C LEU A 308 4.05 -6.59 -17.73
N ALA A 309 5.13 -7.07 -17.12
CA ALA A 309 5.11 -8.21 -16.21
C ALA A 309 5.49 -7.74 -14.80
N TYR A 310 4.65 -8.07 -13.82
CA TYR A 310 4.84 -7.65 -12.44
C TYR A 310 4.87 -8.84 -11.48
N SER A 311 5.84 -8.78 -10.55
CA SER A 311 5.91 -9.66 -9.40
C SER A 311 5.53 -8.91 -8.12
N SER A 312 4.47 -9.35 -7.46
CA SER A 312 4.02 -8.79 -6.18
C SER A 312 5.06 -8.89 -5.08
N PHE A 313 6.02 -9.82 -5.18
CA PHE A 313 7.10 -9.95 -4.21
C PHE A 313 8.36 -10.53 -4.85
N PRO A 314 9.24 -9.70 -5.44
CA PRO A 314 10.45 -10.16 -6.13
C PRO A 314 11.63 -10.39 -5.17
N GLY A 315 11.45 -10.04 -3.89
CA GLY A 315 12.52 -9.97 -2.91
C GLY A 315 13.43 -8.79 -3.18
N VAL A 316 14.68 -9.07 -3.56
CA VAL A 316 15.77 -8.09 -3.67
C VAL A 316 15.86 -7.47 -5.07
N GLY A 317 15.40 -8.17 -6.10
CA GLY A 317 15.46 -7.71 -7.48
C GLY A 317 14.33 -6.76 -7.89
N SER A 318 14.44 -6.27 -9.12
CA SER A 318 13.35 -5.62 -9.86
C SER A 318 12.10 -6.52 -9.86
N ASN A 319 10.92 -5.91 -9.72
CA ASN A 319 9.63 -6.61 -9.82
C ASN A 319 8.81 -6.19 -11.03
N LEU A 320 9.14 -5.08 -11.67
CA LEU A 320 8.41 -4.60 -12.83
C LEU A 320 9.30 -4.70 -14.04
N PHE A 321 8.83 -5.40 -15.06
CA PHE A 321 9.57 -5.67 -16.29
C PHE A 321 8.71 -5.21 -17.47
N LEU A 322 9.30 -4.43 -18.39
CA LEU A 322 8.64 -4.05 -19.63
C LEU A 322 9.34 -4.73 -20.81
N PHE A 323 8.60 -5.51 -21.58
CA PHE A 323 9.08 -6.14 -22.80
C PHE A 323 8.46 -5.48 -24.03
N HIS A 324 9.22 -5.43 -25.11
CA HIS A 324 8.70 -5.12 -26.43
C HIS A 324 8.05 -6.38 -27.06
N LYS A 325 7.10 -6.20 -27.98
CA LYS A 325 6.44 -7.29 -28.71
C LYS A 325 7.37 -8.26 -29.44
N ASP A 326 8.58 -7.82 -29.76
CA ASP A 326 9.60 -8.66 -30.40
C ASP A 326 10.39 -9.54 -29.40
N GLY A 327 10.09 -9.42 -28.10
CA GLY A 327 10.59 -10.31 -27.04
C GLY A 327 11.84 -9.83 -26.29
N PHE A 328 12.34 -8.63 -26.57
CA PHE A 328 13.43 -8.04 -25.80
C PHE A 328 12.93 -7.23 -24.60
N LEU A 329 13.65 -7.34 -23.47
CA LEU A 329 13.43 -6.52 -22.28
C LEU A 329 13.88 -5.08 -22.56
N LEU A 330 12.98 -4.12 -22.39
CA LEU A 330 13.27 -2.69 -22.53
C LEU A 330 13.91 -2.14 -21.27
N TRP A 331 13.28 -2.39 -20.12
CA TRP A 331 13.79 -2.00 -18.81
C TRP A 331 13.16 -2.87 -17.71
N GLU A 332 13.80 -2.84 -16.55
CA GLU A 332 13.28 -3.40 -15.32
C GLU A 332 13.41 -2.36 -14.20
N LYS A 333 12.48 -2.39 -13.25
CA LYS A 333 12.45 -1.42 -12.15
C LYS A 333 11.97 -2.06 -10.86
N LYS A 334 12.58 -1.64 -9.75
CA LYS A 334 12.08 -1.89 -8.42
C LYS A 334 10.96 -0.90 -8.10
N ILE A 335 9.79 -1.42 -7.82
CA ILE A 335 8.62 -0.70 -7.33
C ILE A 335 8.16 -1.32 -6.00
N PRO A 336 7.29 -0.64 -5.23
CA PRO A 336 6.76 -1.20 -3.99
C PRO A 336 6.17 -2.61 -4.16
N SER A 337 6.36 -3.45 -3.14
CA SER A 337 5.83 -4.81 -3.16
C SER A 337 4.32 -4.79 -2.94
N GLY A 338 3.59 -5.79 -3.45
CA GLY A 338 2.13 -5.88 -3.31
C GLY A 338 1.36 -4.73 -3.97
N ALA A 339 1.90 -4.13 -5.03
CA ALA A 339 1.31 -3.01 -5.72
C ALA A 339 0.17 -3.45 -6.66
N TYR A 340 -0.91 -2.68 -6.68
CA TYR A 340 -1.89 -2.69 -7.75
C TYR A 340 -1.28 -1.97 -8.96
N ILE A 341 -1.31 -2.61 -10.13
CA ILE A 341 -0.71 -2.08 -11.36
C ILE A 341 -1.79 -1.84 -12.41
N GLN A 342 -1.74 -0.69 -13.07
CA GLN A 342 -2.52 -0.41 -14.27
C GLN A 342 -1.69 0.36 -15.28
N THR A 343 -2.00 0.17 -16.57
CA THR A 343 -1.37 0.86 -17.68
C THR A 343 -2.42 1.59 -18.51
N SER A 344 -2.06 2.75 -19.06
CA SER A 344 -2.86 3.41 -20.09
C SER A 344 -2.83 2.61 -21.40
N ARG A 345 -3.74 2.97 -22.32
CA ARG A 345 -3.98 2.25 -23.58
C ARG A 345 -2.71 1.97 -24.39
N TYR A 346 -1.79 2.94 -24.48
CA TYR A 346 -0.56 2.82 -25.26
C TYR A 346 0.71 2.62 -24.41
N GLY A 347 0.57 2.45 -23.09
CA GLY A 347 1.68 2.27 -22.16
C GLY A 347 2.45 3.56 -21.85
N GLU A 348 1.89 4.72 -22.16
CA GLU A 348 2.46 6.03 -21.85
C GLU A 348 2.40 6.41 -20.37
N ARG A 349 1.50 5.76 -19.60
CA ARG A 349 1.41 5.86 -18.14
C ARG A 349 1.30 4.48 -17.54
N ILE A 350 2.15 4.21 -16.56
CA ILE A 350 2.08 3.02 -15.72
C ILE A 350 1.93 3.49 -14.28
N VAL A 351 0.86 3.06 -13.62
CA VAL A 351 0.56 3.42 -12.23
C VAL A 351 0.75 2.19 -11.35
N ALA A 352 1.48 2.36 -10.25
CA ALA A 352 1.65 1.36 -9.21
C ALA A 352 1.24 1.95 -7.86
N SER A 353 0.31 1.31 -7.15
CA SER A 353 -0.10 1.73 -5.80
C SER A 353 0.06 0.60 -4.81
N SER A 354 0.77 0.82 -3.70
CA SER A 354 0.92 -0.17 -2.63
C SER A 354 0.76 0.45 -1.24
N TRP A 355 -0.08 -0.16 -0.41
CA TRP A 355 -0.16 0.04 1.05
C TRP A 355 0.64 -1.00 1.83
N GLN A 356 1.28 -1.92 1.11
CA GLN A 356 2.01 -3.04 1.68
C GLN A 356 3.50 -2.77 1.71
N GLU A 357 3.99 -1.53 1.75
CA GLU A 357 5.43 -1.30 1.92
C GLU A 357 5.78 -1.12 3.40
N TYR A 358 4.96 -0.34 4.10
CA TYR A 358 5.23 0.12 5.46
C TYR A 358 4.40 -0.59 6.53
N SER A 359 4.85 -0.48 7.78
CA SER A 359 4.12 -0.93 8.96
C SER A 359 2.83 -0.14 9.19
N GLU A 360 2.83 1.12 8.79
CA GLU A 360 1.71 2.06 8.84
C GLU A 360 0.76 1.87 7.65
N ASP A 361 -0.49 2.30 7.80
CA ASP A 361 -1.51 2.25 6.74
C ASP A 361 -1.42 3.45 5.78
N PHE A 362 -0.23 3.61 5.18
CA PHE A 362 0.03 4.57 4.12
C PHE A 362 0.18 3.86 2.78
N SER A 363 -0.38 4.44 1.73
CA SER A 363 -0.16 4.01 0.36
C SER A 363 0.89 4.87 -0.33
N ARG A 364 1.82 4.21 -1.03
CA ARG A 364 2.72 4.84 -1.98
C ARG A 364 2.17 4.61 -3.40
N VAL A 365 1.94 5.71 -4.11
CA VAL A 365 1.50 5.72 -5.52
C VAL A 365 2.65 6.23 -6.37
N LEU A 366 3.05 5.43 -7.35
CA LEU A 366 4.14 5.68 -8.27
C LEU A 366 3.57 5.76 -9.69
N VAL A 367 3.87 6.84 -10.40
CA VAL A 367 3.51 7.02 -11.81
C VAL A 367 4.79 7.02 -12.64
N LEU A 368 4.84 6.13 -13.62
CA LEU A 368 5.96 5.96 -14.53
C LEU A 368 5.56 6.32 -15.96
N ASP A 369 6.53 6.77 -16.74
CA ASP A 369 6.42 6.84 -18.19
C ASP A 369 6.70 5.47 -18.84
N ARG A 370 6.61 5.42 -20.17
CA ARG A 370 6.91 4.21 -20.97
C ARG A 370 8.38 3.77 -20.85
N ASP A 371 9.29 4.69 -20.57
CA ASP A 371 10.73 4.43 -20.53
C ASP A 371 11.20 4.05 -19.10
N GLY A 372 10.26 3.99 -18.14
CA GLY A 372 10.49 3.58 -16.77
C GLY A 372 10.92 4.72 -15.84
N HIS A 373 10.96 5.97 -16.30
CA HIS A 373 11.25 7.12 -15.45
C HIS A 373 10.08 7.38 -14.50
N THR A 374 10.41 7.78 -13.27
CA THR A 374 9.39 8.20 -12.32
C THR A 374 8.92 9.60 -12.70
N LEU A 375 7.68 9.73 -13.17
CA LEU A 375 7.03 11.01 -13.39
C LEU A 375 6.53 11.61 -12.08
N GLN A 376 6.07 10.75 -11.17
CA GLN A 376 5.50 11.18 -9.90
C GLN A 376 5.57 10.09 -8.83
N GLU A 377 5.73 10.54 -7.60
CA GLU A 377 5.60 9.72 -6.40
C GLU A 377 4.72 10.46 -5.38
N ILE A 378 3.69 9.78 -4.86
CA ILE A 378 2.73 10.34 -3.92
C ILE A 378 2.62 9.39 -2.73
N GLU A 379 2.68 9.92 -1.52
CA GLU A 379 2.31 9.19 -0.32
C GLU A 379 0.92 9.64 0.15
N MET A 380 0.05 8.67 0.43
CA MET A 380 -1.32 8.90 0.86
C MET A 380 -1.51 8.33 2.26
N ALA A 381 -2.06 9.13 3.17
CA ALA A 381 -2.46 8.73 4.52
C ALA A 381 -3.78 7.93 4.51
N SER A 382 -3.87 6.98 3.60
CA SER A 382 -5.01 6.09 3.36
C SER A 382 -4.48 4.80 2.79
N ARG A 383 -5.09 3.67 3.18
CA ARG A 383 -4.82 2.37 2.57
C ARG A 383 -5.65 2.26 1.29
N ILE A 384 -5.03 2.59 0.17
CA ILE A 384 -5.64 2.48 -1.15
C ILE A 384 -5.81 1.00 -1.53
N GLU A 385 -7.05 0.55 -1.65
CA GLU A 385 -7.40 -0.85 -1.97
C GLU A 385 -7.80 -1.05 -3.43
N LYS A 386 -8.13 0.03 -4.15
CA LYS A 386 -8.46 -0.02 -5.59
C LYS A 386 -7.91 1.19 -6.32
N ILE A 387 -7.50 0.93 -7.55
CA ILE A 387 -7.05 1.95 -8.50
C ILE A 387 -7.82 1.79 -9.80
N ALA A 388 -8.07 2.89 -10.49
CA ALA A 388 -8.67 2.88 -11.80
C ALA A 388 -8.12 4.05 -12.64
N LEU A 389 -7.46 3.74 -13.75
CA LEU A 389 -6.82 4.66 -14.68
C LEU A 389 -7.67 4.80 -15.94
N SER A 390 -7.92 6.04 -16.37
CA SER A 390 -8.59 6.31 -17.65
C SER A 390 -7.77 5.75 -18.82
N SER A 391 -8.42 5.25 -19.88
CA SER A 391 -7.72 4.73 -21.06
C SER A 391 -6.75 5.74 -21.69
N ASP A 392 -7.12 7.03 -21.69
CA ASP A 392 -6.29 8.14 -22.20
C ASP A 392 -5.10 8.48 -21.28
N GLY A 393 -4.96 7.81 -20.13
CA GLY A 393 -3.85 8.00 -19.20
C GLY A 393 -3.85 9.35 -18.45
N ASN A 394 -4.94 10.10 -18.46
CA ASN A 394 -4.98 11.47 -17.91
C ASN A 394 -5.58 11.57 -16.50
N ILE A 395 -6.43 10.62 -16.09
CA ILE A 395 -7.12 10.65 -14.80
C ILE A 395 -6.94 9.32 -14.09
N LEU A 396 -6.63 9.39 -12.79
CA LEU A 396 -6.55 8.25 -11.89
C LEU A 396 -7.53 8.44 -10.73
N ALA A 397 -8.37 7.44 -10.49
CA ALA A 397 -9.13 7.35 -9.25
C ALA A 397 -8.50 6.33 -8.32
N LEU A 398 -8.46 6.66 -7.03
CA LEU A 398 -7.92 5.82 -5.96
C LEU A 398 -8.96 5.71 -4.85
N ALA A 399 -9.29 4.49 -4.43
CA ALA A 399 -10.25 4.24 -3.35
C ALA A 399 -9.52 3.70 -2.11
N GLY A 400 -9.68 4.40 -0.99
CA GLY A 400 -9.18 4.02 0.33
C GLY A 400 -10.09 3.04 1.06
N ASN A 401 -9.55 2.36 2.07
CA ASN A 401 -10.30 1.44 2.95
C ASN A 401 -11.34 2.16 3.83
N GLU A 402 -11.20 3.48 4.00
CA GLU A 402 -12.12 4.34 4.73
C GLU A 402 -13.24 4.93 3.83
N GLY A 403 -13.36 4.46 2.58
CA GLY A 403 -14.38 4.88 1.62
C GLY A 403 -14.09 6.21 0.90
N ASN A 404 -12.95 6.85 1.16
CA ASN A 404 -12.51 8.02 0.40
C ASN A 404 -12.15 7.61 -1.03
N ILE A 405 -12.55 8.44 -1.99
CA ILE A 405 -12.13 8.33 -3.39
C ILE A 405 -11.40 9.60 -3.76
N PHE A 406 -10.14 9.46 -4.14
CA PHE A 406 -9.27 10.54 -4.59
C PHE A 406 -9.18 10.51 -6.11
N ILE A 407 -9.23 11.68 -6.74
CA ILE A 407 -9.17 11.82 -8.19
C ILE A 407 -7.98 12.71 -8.51
N LEU A 408 -7.04 12.15 -9.27
CA LEU A 408 -5.77 12.78 -9.58
C LEU A 408 -5.68 13.08 -11.08
N ASP A 409 -5.18 14.25 -11.42
CA ASP A 409 -4.69 14.54 -12.76
C ASP A 409 -3.31 13.88 -12.93
N MET A 410 -3.13 13.14 -14.03
CA MET A 410 -1.85 12.51 -14.33
C MET A 410 -0.88 13.53 -14.92
N PRO A 411 0.40 13.49 -14.52
CA PRO A 411 1.41 14.40 -15.05
C PRO A 411 1.59 14.20 -16.55
N ALA A 412 1.92 15.26 -17.28
CA ALA A 412 2.32 15.16 -18.68
C ALA A 412 3.66 14.39 -18.80
N ALA A 413 3.91 13.74 -19.94
CA ALA A 413 5.12 12.91 -20.12
C ALA A 413 6.42 13.73 -20.03
N ASP A 414 6.36 15.01 -20.41
CA ASP A 414 7.50 15.94 -20.34
C ASP A 414 7.64 16.61 -18.95
N PHE A 415 6.79 16.24 -18.00
CA PHE A 415 6.74 16.80 -16.66
C PHE A 415 7.50 15.90 -15.70
N SER A 416 8.82 15.98 -15.72
CA SER A 416 9.64 15.49 -14.61
C SER A 416 9.75 16.62 -13.58
N GLN A 417 8.79 16.71 -12.67
CA GLN A 417 9.08 17.37 -11.40
C GLN A 417 9.78 16.32 -10.53
N GLU A 418 11.07 16.50 -10.32
CA GLU A 418 11.54 16.33 -8.96
C GLU A 418 10.68 17.31 -8.16
N ILE A 419 9.70 16.79 -7.42
CA ILE A 419 9.14 17.56 -6.33
C ILE A 419 10.38 17.82 -5.47
N GLU A 420 10.95 19.04 -5.58
CA GLU A 420 11.75 19.60 -4.51
C GLU A 420 10.88 19.40 -3.30
N THR A 421 11.27 18.42 -2.48
CA THR A 421 10.60 18.10 -1.23
C THR A 421 10.36 19.44 -0.57
N GLY A 422 9.10 19.89 -0.54
CA GLY A 422 8.78 21.29 -0.23
C GLY A 422 9.51 21.71 1.03
N GLU A 423 9.85 22.99 1.15
CA GLU A 423 10.60 23.56 2.28
C GLU A 423 10.03 23.16 3.67
N ASP A 424 8.79 22.66 3.75
CA ASP A 424 8.17 22.08 4.94
C ASP A 424 8.61 20.63 5.31
N LEU A 425 9.21 19.85 4.40
CA LEU A 425 9.85 18.55 4.72
C LEU A 425 11.18 18.70 5.45
N GLU A 426 11.81 19.88 5.41
CA GLU A 426 13.03 20.12 6.19
C GLU A 426 12.77 20.20 7.70
N GLN A 427 11.54 20.52 8.13
CA GLN A 427 11.24 20.67 9.56
C GLN A 427 11.08 19.34 10.32
N GLY A 428 11.24 18.18 9.65
CA GLY A 428 11.06 16.87 10.28
C GLY A 428 11.88 15.69 9.73
N LYS A 429 12.89 15.90 8.86
CA LYS A 429 13.76 14.81 8.36
C LYS A 429 14.63 14.26 9.49
N GLU A 430 14.16 13.21 10.15
CA GLU A 430 14.88 12.52 11.22
C GLU A 430 15.95 11.57 10.63
N LEU A 431 17.11 12.14 10.29
CA LEU A 431 18.22 11.45 9.62
C LEU A 431 18.87 10.35 10.48
N TYR A 432 18.91 10.52 11.80
CA TYR A 432 19.46 9.54 12.74
C TYR A 432 18.72 9.60 14.08
N ARG A 433 18.48 8.43 14.69
CA ARG A 433 17.96 8.30 16.06
C ARG A 433 19.05 7.78 16.99
N PRO A 434 19.48 8.56 17.99
CA PRO A 434 20.51 8.13 18.93
C PRO A 434 20.10 6.88 19.71
N VAL A 435 21.11 6.14 20.17
CA VAL A 435 20.90 4.97 21.01
C VAL A 435 20.14 5.34 22.30
N THR A 436 19.20 4.49 22.70
CA THR A 436 18.42 4.68 23.93
C THR A 436 18.78 3.63 24.98
N PHE A 437 18.93 4.06 26.23
CA PHE A 437 19.28 3.19 27.38
C PHE A 437 18.13 3.01 28.38
N THR A 438 17.02 3.71 28.19
CA THR A 438 15.87 3.70 29.10
C THR A 438 14.69 2.99 28.47
N LYS A 439 14.06 2.10 29.24
CA LYS A 439 12.76 1.52 28.90
C LYS A 439 11.65 2.55 29.17
N SER A 440 10.82 2.86 28.19
CA SER A 440 9.59 3.63 28.42
C SER A 440 8.56 2.71 29.09
N GLY A 441 8.32 2.87 30.40
CA GLY A 441 7.23 2.20 31.13
C GLY A 441 7.11 0.68 30.96
N GLU A 442 5.90 0.20 30.63
CA GLU A 442 5.51 -1.21 30.47
C GLU A 442 5.78 -1.78 29.06
N GLU A 443 6.66 -1.16 28.26
CA GLU A 443 6.90 -1.57 26.86
C GLU A 443 8.08 -2.55 26.70
N LEU A 444 7.87 -3.67 26.02
CA LEU A 444 8.95 -4.58 25.61
C LEU A 444 9.62 -4.03 24.34
N TYR A 445 10.95 -4.03 24.29
CA TYR A 445 11.68 -3.73 23.05
C TYR A 445 12.10 -5.01 22.35
N LEU A 446 11.86 -5.05 21.04
CA LEU A 446 12.18 -6.15 20.14
C LEU A 446 13.22 -5.70 19.13
N THR A 447 14.26 -6.50 18.90
CA THR A 447 15.20 -6.29 17.80
C THR A 447 14.70 -7.01 16.56
N LEU A 448 14.35 -6.25 15.52
CA LEU A 448 13.85 -6.72 14.23
C LEU A 448 14.89 -6.46 13.14
N TYR A 449 14.97 -7.31 12.13
CA TYR A 449 16.01 -7.23 11.09
C TYR A 449 15.37 -7.04 9.71
N PHE A 450 15.50 -5.83 9.15
CA PHE A 450 14.98 -5.48 7.83
C PHE A 450 16.12 -5.32 6.83
N TYR A 451 15.83 -5.43 5.54
CA TYR A 451 16.81 -5.13 4.50
C TYR A 451 17.08 -3.62 4.42
N ASP A 452 18.27 -3.24 3.96
CA ASP A 452 18.50 -1.90 3.43
C ASP A 452 17.76 -1.70 2.09
N ASP A 453 17.82 -0.49 1.54
CA ASP A 453 17.19 -0.09 0.28
C ASP A 453 17.65 -0.93 -0.93
N TYR A 454 18.88 -1.44 -0.90
CA TYR A 454 19.42 -2.35 -1.92
C TYR A 454 19.36 -3.84 -1.53
N ALA A 455 18.79 -4.16 -0.37
CA ALA A 455 18.73 -5.49 0.22
C ALA A 455 20.05 -6.28 0.19
N LEU A 456 21.14 -5.58 0.46
CA LEU A 456 22.49 -6.10 0.65
C LEU A 456 22.73 -6.51 2.10
N HIS A 457 22.09 -5.83 3.06
CA HIS A 457 22.34 -6.00 4.49
C HIS A 457 21.06 -6.03 5.31
N LEU A 458 21.05 -6.88 6.34
CA LEU A 458 20.01 -6.86 7.37
C LEU A 458 20.39 -5.84 8.46
N VAL A 459 19.62 -4.77 8.54
CA VAL A 459 19.77 -3.68 9.51
C VAL A 459 18.88 -3.95 10.74
N PRO A 460 19.44 -4.02 11.95
CA PRO A 460 18.65 -4.20 13.16
C PRO A 460 17.95 -2.91 13.59
N VAL A 461 16.73 -3.05 14.08
CA VAL A 461 15.89 -1.96 14.59
C VAL A 461 15.32 -2.37 15.94
N SER A 462 15.32 -1.46 16.91
CA SER A 462 14.71 -1.70 18.22
C SER A 462 13.30 -1.11 18.27
N ARG A 463 12.27 -1.93 18.13
CA ARG A 463 10.87 -1.51 18.17
C ARG A 463 10.25 -1.74 19.53
N SER A 464 9.57 -0.74 20.09
CA SER A 464 8.79 -0.93 21.31
C SER A 464 7.41 -1.50 21.02
N VAL A 465 6.97 -2.44 21.88
CA VAL A 465 5.64 -3.06 21.84
C VAL A 465 5.07 -3.21 23.24
N LYS A 466 3.75 -3.42 23.33
CA LYS A 466 3.11 -3.78 24.61
C LYS A 466 3.66 -5.12 25.11
N THR A 467 3.88 -5.22 26.43
CA THR A 467 4.32 -6.47 27.05
C THR A 467 3.33 -7.60 26.78
N THR A 468 3.85 -8.80 26.51
CA THR A 468 3.08 -10.00 26.18
C THR A 468 3.85 -11.25 26.60
N ASP A 469 3.13 -12.32 26.95
CA ASP A 469 3.74 -13.60 27.32
C ASP A 469 4.28 -14.36 26.08
N GLN A 470 3.72 -14.09 24.89
CA GLN A 470 4.12 -14.74 23.64
C GLN A 470 5.17 -13.90 22.89
N VAL A 471 6.29 -13.61 23.55
CA VAL A 471 7.33 -12.69 23.03
C VAL A 471 7.90 -13.08 21.67
N LEU A 472 8.08 -14.38 21.40
CA LEU A 472 8.57 -14.89 20.12
C LEU A 472 7.57 -14.66 18.99
N GLN A 473 6.30 -15.01 19.22
CA GLN A 473 5.24 -14.77 18.24
C GLN A 473 5.07 -13.27 17.99
N ALA A 474 5.15 -12.45 19.04
CA ALA A 474 5.09 -11.00 18.92
C ALA A 474 6.24 -10.43 18.07
N ALA A 475 7.47 -10.91 18.27
CA ALA A 475 8.62 -10.50 17.47
C ALA A 475 8.46 -10.84 15.98
N VAL A 476 7.97 -12.04 15.67
CA VAL A 476 7.70 -12.44 14.29
C VAL A 476 6.56 -11.62 13.69
N ASN A 477 5.48 -11.37 14.43
CA ASN A 477 4.38 -10.54 13.95
C ASN A 477 4.82 -9.10 13.66
N GLU A 478 5.66 -8.51 14.52
CA GLU A 478 6.22 -7.18 14.27
C GLU A 478 7.18 -7.14 13.08
N LEU A 479 7.96 -8.20 12.88
CA LEU A 479 8.78 -8.34 11.69
C LEU A 479 7.93 -8.41 10.41
N VAL A 480 6.83 -9.16 10.42
CA VAL A 480 5.88 -9.28 9.30
C VAL A 480 5.19 -7.95 8.99
N LYS A 481 4.95 -7.09 9.98
CA LYS A 481 4.42 -5.73 9.73
C LYS A 481 5.34 -4.90 8.83
N GLY A 482 6.64 -5.17 8.84
CA GLY A 482 7.64 -4.46 8.04
C GLY A 482 8.25 -3.24 8.77
N PRO A 483 9.18 -2.53 8.13
CA PRO A 483 9.84 -1.35 8.69
C PRO A 483 8.91 -0.13 8.71
N ARG A 484 9.25 0.90 9.49
CA ARG A 484 8.49 2.15 9.52
C ARG A 484 8.62 2.97 8.23
N ARG A 485 7.62 3.80 7.96
CA ARG A 485 7.63 4.78 6.87
C ARG A 485 8.85 5.69 6.99
N LEU A 486 9.42 6.08 5.85
CA LEU A 486 10.63 6.91 5.74
C LEU A 486 11.88 6.30 6.41
N SER A 487 11.86 5.03 6.85
CA SER A 487 13.06 4.39 7.40
C SER A 487 14.18 4.22 6.37
N GLY A 488 13.85 4.14 5.08
CA GLY A 488 14.81 3.74 4.05
C GLY A 488 15.16 2.25 4.12
N LEU A 489 14.44 1.45 4.93
CA LEU A 489 14.58 0.00 5.02
C LEU A 489 13.48 -0.70 4.22
N SER A 490 13.76 -1.92 3.79
CA SER A 490 12.87 -2.79 3.03
C SER A 490 12.48 -4.02 3.84
N ARG A 491 11.23 -4.47 3.68
CA ARG A 491 10.76 -5.72 4.29
C ARG A 491 11.48 -6.95 3.74
N THR A 492 11.59 -7.96 4.59
CA THR A 492 12.11 -9.30 4.23
C THR A 492 11.00 -10.30 3.97
N ILE A 493 9.82 -10.08 4.57
CA ILE A 493 8.67 -10.97 4.54
C ILE A 493 7.46 -10.18 3.99
N PRO A 494 6.59 -10.79 3.16
CA PRO A 494 5.33 -10.15 2.74
C PRO A 494 4.48 -9.74 3.94
N LYS A 495 3.78 -8.60 3.83
CA LYS A 495 2.81 -8.17 4.85
C LYS A 495 1.69 -9.19 4.92
N ASP A 496 1.19 -9.38 6.12
CA ASP A 496 0.13 -10.33 6.46
C ASP A 496 0.51 -11.81 6.27
N ALA A 497 1.80 -12.14 6.09
CA ALA A 497 2.26 -13.54 6.10
C ALA A 497 1.95 -14.21 7.46
N GLY A 498 1.13 -15.27 7.42
CA GLY A 498 0.66 -15.98 8.60
C GLY A 498 1.69 -16.93 9.20
N ILE A 499 2.76 -16.40 9.81
CA ILE A 499 3.82 -17.22 10.42
C ILE A 499 3.48 -17.55 11.87
N LYS A 500 3.46 -18.84 12.22
CA LYS A 500 3.23 -19.31 13.59
C LYS A 500 4.54 -19.73 14.25
N VAL A 501 4.66 -19.45 15.54
CA VAL A 501 5.84 -19.81 16.33
C VAL A 501 5.44 -20.64 17.55
N ILE A 502 6.07 -21.80 17.69
CA ILE A 502 5.94 -22.67 18.87
C ILE A 502 7.34 -22.77 19.50
N PHE A 503 7.44 -22.70 20.82
CA PHE A 503 8.71 -22.79 21.53
C PHE A 503 8.71 -24.01 22.45
N GLU A 504 9.63 -24.95 22.19
CA GLU A 504 9.74 -26.22 22.90
C GLU A 504 11.22 -26.58 23.10
N ASP A 505 11.61 -26.92 24.34
CA ASP A 505 12.95 -27.43 24.68
C ASP A 505 14.12 -26.59 24.12
N GLY A 506 14.02 -25.25 24.19
CA GLY A 506 15.06 -24.34 23.68
C GLY A 506 15.03 -24.13 22.17
N ILE A 507 14.12 -24.78 21.44
CA ILE A 507 13.96 -24.67 19.98
C ILE A 507 12.73 -23.85 19.64
N ALA A 508 12.91 -22.80 18.83
CA ALA A 508 11.81 -22.08 18.20
C ALA A 508 11.41 -22.79 16.88
N LEU A 509 10.22 -23.38 16.86
CA LEU A 509 9.58 -23.94 15.68
C LEU A 509 8.83 -22.82 14.95
N ILE A 510 9.33 -22.41 13.79
CA ILE A 510 8.73 -21.35 12.96
C ILE A 510 8.05 -22.01 11.77
N ASP A 511 6.72 -21.93 11.72
CA ASP A 511 5.90 -22.51 10.67
C ASP A 511 5.63 -21.48 9.57
N LEU A 512 6.20 -21.74 8.40
CA LEU A 512 6.10 -20.90 7.21
C LEU A 512 4.91 -21.35 6.35
N PRO A 513 4.13 -20.41 5.80
CA PRO A 513 3.02 -20.76 4.94
C PRO A 513 3.51 -21.13 3.52
N GLU A 514 2.76 -21.99 2.82
CA GLU A 514 3.15 -22.55 1.51
C GLU A 514 3.34 -21.48 0.43
N GLU A 515 2.66 -20.34 0.52
CA GLU A 515 2.80 -19.25 -0.45
C GLU A 515 4.24 -18.72 -0.51
N LEU A 516 4.96 -18.71 0.61
CA LEU A 516 6.37 -18.28 0.64
C LEU A 516 7.30 -19.32 0.02
N ASN A 517 6.86 -20.57 -0.08
CA ASN A 517 7.65 -21.65 -0.67
C ASN A 517 7.75 -21.55 -2.21
N ARG A 518 6.87 -20.76 -2.84
CA ARG A 518 6.86 -20.51 -4.30
C ARG A 518 7.87 -19.44 -4.72
N LEU A 519 8.40 -18.68 -3.78
CA LEU A 519 9.36 -17.62 -4.03
C LEU A 519 10.64 -18.18 -4.66
N GLY A 520 11.05 -17.59 -5.79
CA GLY A 520 12.10 -18.14 -6.67
C GLY A 520 13.51 -17.62 -6.42
N ASP A 521 13.67 -16.44 -5.81
CA ASP A 521 14.99 -15.84 -5.62
C ASP A 521 15.69 -16.38 -4.37
N SER A 522 16.87 -16.97 -4.55
CA SER A 522 17.71 -17.47 -3.46
C SER A 522 18.06 -16.38 -2.43
N ARG A 523 18.25 -15.12 -2.86
CA ARG A 523 18.55 -14.01 -1.94
C ARG A 523 17.34 -13.63 -1.09
N GLN A 524 16.16 -13.57 -1.71
CA GLN A 524 14.89 -13.38 -1.02
C GLN A 524 14.64 -14.44 0.05
N VAL A 525 14.78 -15.71 -0.31
CA VAL A 525 14.61 -16.83 0.63
C VAL A 525 15.63 -16.76 1.76
N THR A 526 16.89 -16.47 1.44
CA THR A 526 17.95 -16.28 2.45
C THR A 526 17.59 -15.13 3.40
N GLY A 527 17.07 -14.01 2.87
CA GLY A 527 16.62 -12.86 3.64
C GLY A 527 15.50 -13.17 4.63
N ILE A 528 14.48 -13.91 4.20
CA ILE A 528 13.39 -14.38 5.07
C ILE A 528 13.97 -15.20 6.22
N ILE A 529 14.78 -16.21 5.89
CA ILE A 529 15.33 -17.14 6.88
C ILE A 529 16.28 -16.43 7.85
N ASP A 530 17.25 -15.66 7.36
CA ASP A 530 18.22 -14.97 8.21
C ASP A 530 17.55 -13.89 9.08
N SER A 531 16.56 -13.16 8.55
CA SER A 531 15.79 -12.17 9.30
C SER A 531 15.00 -12.82 10.45
N LEU A 532 14.36 -13.96 10.21
CA LEU A 532 13.65 -14.73 11.24
C LEU A 532 14.62 -15.32 12.27
N VAL A 533 15.73 -15.90 11.83
CA VAL A 533 16.76 -16.46 12.72
C VAL A 533 17.32 -15.37 13.63
N LEU A 534 17.74 -14.22 13.09
CA LEU A 534 18.31 -13.12 13.87
C LEU A 534 17.28 -12.55 14.85
N THR A 535 16.05 -12.35 14.40
CA THR A 535 14.94 -11.85 15.25
C THR A 535 14.63 -12.83 16.38
N ALA A 536 14.54 -14.14 16.13
CA ALA A 536 14.29 -15.14 17.18
C ALA A 536 15.48 -15.29 18.15
N SER A 537 16.70 -15.11 17.65
CA SER A 537 17.94 -15.27 18.43
C SER A 537 18.17 -14.18 19.48
N GLN A 538 17.37 -13.11 19.49
CA GLN A 538 17.43 -12.09 20.53
C GLN A 538 17.08 -12.65 21.92
N PHE A 539 16.27 -13.71 21.97
CA PHE A 539 15.79 -14.31 23.22
C PHE A 539 16.78 -15.32 23.75
N SER A 540 17.25 -15.12 24.98
CA SER A 540 18.30 -15.94 25.58
C SER A 540 17.92 -17.42 25.77
N SER A 541 16.63 -17.75 25.81
CA SER A 541 16.09 -19.10 25.90
C SER A 541 16.10 -19.86 24.57
N VAL A 542 16.29 -19.17 23.44
CA VAL A 542 16.34 -19.79 22.11
C VAL A 542 17.77 -20.26 21.85
N GLU A 543 17.97 -21.57 21.86
CA GLU A 543 19.22 -22.25 21.53
C GLU A 543 19.30 -22.61 20.04
N GLY A 544 18.14 -22.84 19.41
CA GLY A 544 18.05 -23.12 17.98
C GLY A 544 16.69 -22.79 17.38
N ILE A 545 16.65 -22.74 16.05
CA ILE A 545 15.46 -22.43 15.26
C ILE A 545 15.25 -23.56 14.26
N ARG A 546 14.02 -24.06 14.13
CA ARG A 546 13.66 -25.06 13.12
C ARG A 546 12.46 -24.56 12.34
N PHE A 547 12.55 -24.64 11.02
CA PHE A 547 11.47 -24.23 10.14
C PHE A 547 10.56 -25.42 9.80
N LEU A 548 9.26 -25.14 9.71
CA LEU A 548 8.23 -26.02 9.17
C LEU A 548 7.58 -25.31 7.97
N VAL A 549 6.93 -26.09 7.09
CA VAL A 549 6.08 -25.58 6.02
C VAL A 549 4.72 -26.25 6.15
N GLU A 550 3.66 -25.46 6.34
CA GLU A 550 2.30 -25.95 6.60
C GLU A 550 2.24 -27.01 7.71
N GLY A 551 2.94 -26.75 8.81
CA GLY A 551 3.03 -27.62 9.99
C GLY A 551 3.87 -28.88 9.79
N LYS A 552 4.51 -29.06 8.63
CA LYS A 552 5.30 -30.26 8.28
C LYS A 552 6.79 -29.94 8.17
N LYS A 553 7.62 -30.94 8.49
CA LYS A 553 9.06 -30.85 8.23
C LYS A 553 9.30 -30.85 6.73
N ALA A 554 10.07 -29.87 6.25
CA ALA A 554 10.46 -29.78 4.86
C ALA A 554 11.99 -29.91 4.72
N GLN A 555 12.44 -30.47 3.59
CA GLN A 555 13.87 -30.58 3.33
C GLN A 555 14.46 -29.26 2.84
N ALA A 556 13.71 -28.61 1.96
CA ALA A 556 14.08 -27.37 1.30
C ALA A 556 12.87 -26.42 1.26
N PHE A 557 13.15 -25.14 1.03
CA PHE A 557 12.19 -24.05 0.99
C PHE A 557 12.53 -23.06 -0.12
N GLY A 558 11.50 -22.53 -0.77
CA GLY A 558 11.62 -21.69 -1.96
C GLY A 558 11.90 -22.50 -3.23
N ALA A 559 11.61 -21.93 -4.40
CA ALA A 559 11.80 -22.62 -5.69
C ALA A 559 13.30 -22.90 -5.98
N GLY A 560 14.20 -22.11 -5.38
CA GLY A 560 15.65 -22.35 -5.43
C GLY A 560 16.15 -23.49 -4.53
N GLY A 561 15.29 -24.07 -3.68
CA GLY A 561 15.63 -25.23 -2.85
C GLY A 561 16.56 -24.94 -1.67
N PHE A 562 16.32 -23.85 -0.93
CA PHE A 562 17.11 -23.51 0.26
C PHE A 562 16.92 -24.56 1.36
N MET A 563 18.00 -25.19 1.83
CA MET A 563 17.92 -26.30 2.78
C MET A 563 17.47 -25.83 4.17
N ILE A 564 16.34 -26.37 4.67
CA ILE A 564 15.77 -26.03 5.98
C ILE A 564 15.52 -27.25 6.90
N ASN A 565 15.99 -28.43 6.50
CA ASN A 565 15.81 -29.67 7.26
C ASN A 565 16.45 -29.67 8.67
N GLY A 566 17.45 -28.81 8.89
CA GLY A 566 18.24 -28.74 10.12
C GLY A 566 17.64 -27.84 11.20
N VAL A 567 18.31 -27.84 12.35
CA VAL A 567 18.14 -26.79 13.36
C VAL A 567 19.20 -25.73 13.09
N PHE A 568 18.77 -24.51 12.83
CA PHE A 568 19.63 -23.34 12.70
C PHE A 568 20.10 -22.94 14.10
N PRO A 569 21.41 -22.75 14.32
CA PRO A 569 21.92 -22.31 15.61
C PRO A 569 21.43 -20.89 15.90
N SER A 570 21.09 -20.63 17.16
CA SER A 570 20.82 -19.27 17.63
C SER A 570 22.05 -18.37 17.43
N ARG A 571 21.81 -17.15 16.92
CA ARG A 571 22.81 -16.13 16.60
C ARG A 571 22.55 -14.85 17.43
N PRO A 572 22.77 -14.88 18.75
CA PRO A 572 22.45 -13.73 19.61
C PRO A 572 23.34 -12.53 19.28
N PRO A 573 22.82 -11.29 19.36
CA PRO A 573 23.50 -10.08 18.88
C PRO A 573 24.78 -9.68 19.62
N ALA A 574 25.14 -10.29 20.77
CA ALA A 574 26.30 -9.86 21.56
C ALA A 574 26.97 -10.90 22.48
N LYS A 575 26.53 -12.18 22.51
CA LYS A 575 27.09 -13.14 23.49
C LYS A 575 28.51 -13.56 23.10
N SER A 576 29.50 -13.16 23.91
CA SER A 576 30.91 -13.63 23.88
C SER A 576 31.69 -13.32 22.60
N LYS A 577 31.24 -12.34 21.80
CA LYS A 577 31.86 -11.92 20.54
C LYS A 577 32.34 -10.48 20.64
N THR A 578 33.42 -10.17 19.94
CA THR A 578 33.90 -8.80 19.81
C THR A 578 33.06 -8.08 18.76
N MET A 579 32.34 -7.03 19.15
CA MET A 579 31.38 -6.33 18.28
C MET A 579 31.85 -4.92 17.91
N LEU A 580 31.66 -4.54 16.65
CA LEU A 580 31.80 -3.18 16.15
C LEU A 580 30.42 -2.63 15.82
N TYR A 581 30.11 -1.41 16.24
CA TYR A 581 28.89 -0.71 15.86
C TYR A 581 29.28 0.36 14.84
N LEU A 582 29.04 0.08 13.57
CA LEU A 582 29.52 0.91 12.47
C LEU A 582 28.42 1.86 11.99
N PRO A 583 28.75 3.11 11.65
CA PRO A 583 27.88 3.98 10.86
C PRO A 583 27.47 3.29 9.55
N TYR A 584 26.20 3.37 9.21
CA TYR A 584 25.62 2.83 7.98
C TYR A 584 24.55 3.77 7.45
N ARG A 585 24.30 3.75 6.12
CA ARG A 585 23.24 4.54 5.48
C ARG A 585 22.36 3.64 4.62
N SER A 586 21.06 3.87 4.70
CA SER A 586 20.03 3.24 3.86
C SER A 586 19.03 4.31 3.45
N GLY A 587 18.86 4.55 2.15
CA GLY A 587 18.18 5.75 1.65
C GLY A 587 18.79 7.03 2.25
N GLU A 588 17.93 7.88 2.81
CA GLU A 588 18.34 9.15 3.44
C GLU A 588 18.59 9.04 4.95
N ARG A 589 18.48 7.84 5.54
CA ARG A 589 18.66 7.63 6.99
C ARG A 589 19.95 6.91 7.32
N TYR A 590 20.45 7.23 8.50
CA TYR A 590 21.63 6.65 9.10
C TYR A 590 21.28 5.67 10.22
N PHE A 591 22.09 4.63 10.34
CA PHE A 591 21.89 3.50 11.24
C PHE A 591 23.21 3.09 11.89
N LEU A 592 23.14 2.51 13.07
CA LEU A 592 24.21 1.70 13.63
C LEU A 592 24.05 0.26 13.15
N LEU A 593 25.08 -0.27 12.49
CA LEU A 593 25.12 -1.64 12.01
C LEU A 593 26.13 -2.46 12.84
N PRO A 594 25.65 -3.37 13.72
CA PRO A 594 26.51 -4.27 14.47
C PRO A 594 27.20 -5.26 13.55
N ARG A 595 28.52 -5.38 13.67
CA ARG A 595 29.35 -6.36 12.96
C ARG A 595 30.26 -7.08 13.93
N GLU A 596 30.33 -8.40 13.79
CA GLU A 596 31.33 -9.19 14.51
C GLU A 596 32.72 -8.90 13.93
N ALA A 597 33.68 -8.56 14.79
CA ALA A 597 35.07 -8.43 14.39
C ALA A 597 35.66 -9.82 14.15
N VAL A 598 35.90 -10.18 12.88
CA VAL A 598 36.53 -11.46 12.52
C VAL A 598 37.98 -11.47 13.01
N ARG A 599 38.29 -12.33 13.98
CA ARG A 599 39.63 -12.46 14.58
C ARG A 599 40.64 -13.04 13.58
N LEU A 600 41.45 -12.19 12.97
CA LEU A 600 42.69 -12.59 12.27
C LEU A 600 43.85 -12.65 13.29
N GLY A 601 43.90 -13.72 14.11
CA GLY A 601 44.92 -13.92 15.15
C GLY A 601 44.69 -13.08 16.43
N ASN A 602 45.76 -12.83 17.21
CA ASN A 602 45.71 -12.11 18.51
C ASN A 602 45.54 -10.57 18.41
N LYS A 603 45.08 -10.03 17.28
CA LYS A 603 45.33 -8.62 16.93
C LYS A 603 44.29 -7.57 17.36
N TYR A 604 43.10 -7.93 17.87
CA TYR A 604 42.06 -6.93 18.19
C TYR A 604 41.43 -7.16 19.56
N ASN A 605 42.18 -6.84 20.63
CA ASN A 605 41.73 -7.02 22.01
C ASN A 605 41.81 -5.75 22.86
N THR A 606 42.34 -4.64 22.34
CA THR A 606 42.46 -3.39 23.09
C THR A 606 41.46 -2.34 22.61
N PRO A 607 41.06 -1.38 23.47
CA PRO A 607 40.24 -0.25 23.04
C PRO A 607 40.85 0.52 21.85
N GLU A 608 42.18 0.63 21.82
CA GLU A 608 42.93 1.30 20.75
C GLU A 608 42.77 0.59 19.40
N ASP A 609 42.83 -0.76 19.39
CA ASP A 609 42.66 -1.55 18.18
C ASP A 609 41.25 -1.41 17.60
N LEU A 610 40.22 -1.50 18.47
CA LEU A 610 38.82 -1.38 18.05
C LEU A 610 38.51 0.04 17.57
N LEU A 611 39.02 1.07 18.27
CA LEU A 611 38.85 2.46 17.85
C LEU A 611 39.50 2.70 16.48
N ARG A 612 40.70 2.14 16.24
CA ARG A 612 41.38 2.25 14.95
C ARG A 612 40.58 1.62 13.82
N ILE A 613 40.02 0.42 14.03
CA ILE A 613 39.15 -0.24 13.04
C ILE A 613 37.91 0.62 12.80
N LEU A 614 37.25 1.07 13.87
CA LEU A 614 36.06 1.90 13.78
C LEU A 614 36.31 3.18 12.97
N LEU A 615 37.41 3.89 13.22
CA LEU A 615 37.80 5.10 12.48
C LEU A 615 38.06 4.81 10.99
N ALA A 616 38.69 3.67 10.68
CA ALA A 616 38.96 3.27 9.31
C ALA A 616 37.67 2.97 8.53
N GLU A 617 36.74 2.22 9.13
CA GLU A 617 35.44 1.87 8.54
C GLU A 617 34.51 3.09 8.45
N SER A 618 34.59 4.01 9.41
CA SER A 618 33.76 5.22 9.46
C SER A 618 34.22 6.34 8.52
N ARG A 619 35.36 6.18 7.82
CA ARG A 619 35.95 7.23 6.98
C ARG A 619 34.96 7.85 5.97
N ARG A 620 34.05 7.04 5.42
CA ARG A 620 33.07 7.50 4.42
C ARG A 620 31.97 8.38 5.01
N PHE A 621 31.79 8.35 6.32
CA PHE A 621 30.75 9.08 7.06
C PHE A 621 31.30 10.28 7.82
N LEU A 622 32.61 10.52 7.76
CA LEU A 622 33.29 11.59 8.49
C LEU A 622 33.87 12.61 7.50
N PRO A 623 33.67 13.92 7.70
CA PRO A 623 34.31 14.94 6.87
C PRO A 623 35.84 14.91 7.01
N LEU A 624 36.34 14.47 8.16
CA LEU A 624 37.74 14.23 8.45
C LEU A 624 37.85 13.11 9.49
N VAL A 625 38.80 12.19 9.33
CA VAL A 625 39.04 11.14 10.34
C VAL A 625 39.88 11.73 11.48
N PRO A 626 39.36 11.78 12.73
CA PRO A 626 40.11 12.34 13.85
C PRO A 626 41.22 11.40 14.33
N GLU A 627 42.31 11.96 14.87
CA GLU A 627 43.42 11.18 15.42
C GLU A 627 43.38 11.16 16.96
N PRO A 628 43.38 9.97 17.59
CA PRO A 628 43.51 9.88 19.04
C PRO A 628 44.94 10.23 19.47
N ARG A 629 45.09 11.17 20.41
CA ARG A 629 46.37 11.50 21.06
C ARG A 629 46.73 10.47 22.13
N THR A 630 45.81 10.21 23.06
CA THR A 630 46.01 9.21 24.12
C THR A 630 44.70 8.53 24.49
N ILE A 631 44.78 7.23 24.79
CA ILE A 631 43.66 6.45 25.33
C ILE A 631 44.06 5.95 26.71
N LYS A 632 43.31 6.35 27.74
CA LYS A 632 43.52 5.89 29.12
C LYS A 632 42.36 5.01 29.54
N VAL A 633 42.65 3.75 29.81
CA VAL A 633 41.68 2.77 30.27
C VAL A 633 41.72 2.70 31.80
N MET A 634 40.62 3.08 32.44
CA MET A 634 40.41 2.95 33.88
C MET A 634 39.51 1.74 34.16
N ARG A 635 39.13 1.51 35.44
CA ARG A 635 38.32 0.33 35.81
C ARG A 635 36.93 0.30 35.18
N GLU A 636 36.26 1.45 35.10
CA GLU A 636 34.88 1.56 34.61
C GLU A 636 34.72 2.71 33.59
N GLU A 637 35.82 3.34 33.18
CA GLU A 637 35.82 4.53 32.35
C GLU A 637 36.97 4.47 31.34
N ILE A 638 36.74 4.95 30.12
CA ILE A 638 37.81 5.23 29.16
C ILE A 638 37.86 6.73 28.90
N ILE A 639 39.05 7.30 29.02
CA ILE A 639 39.32 8.68 28.61
C ILE A 639 39.94 8.64 27.22
N LEU A 640 39.27 9.27 26.25
CA LEU A 640 39.75 9.44 24.88
C LEU A 640 40.18 10.90 24.70
N ASP A 641 41.50 11.12 24.61
CA ASP A 641 42.07 12.43 24.27
C ASP A 641 42.35 12.48 22.77
N TRP A 642 41.68 13.41 22.09
CA TRP A 642 41.79 13.63 20.65
C TRP A 642 42.67 14.83 20.33
N ASP A 643 43.19 14.89 19.11
CA ASP A 643 43.78 16.11 18.59
C ASP A 643 42.70 17.15 18.18
N SER A 644 43.15 18.34 17.78
CA SER A 644 42.27 19.43 17.32
C SER A 644 41.39 19.09 16.11
N SER A 645 41.68 18.00 15.38
CA SER A 645 40.89 17.60 14.22
C SER A 645 39.51 17.08 14.60
N PHE A 646 39.34 16.54 15.82
CA PHE A 646 38.06 16.08 16.36
C PHE A 646 37.00 17.18 16.43
N ILE A 647 37.40 18.42 16.71
CA ILE A 647 36.47 19.57 16.79
C ILE A 647 35.78 19.81 15.44
N LYS A 648 36.42 19.47 14.32
CA LYS A 648 35.86 19.70 12.97
C LYS A 648 34.65 18.82 12.66
N LEU A 649 34.42 17.77 13.45
CA LEU A 649 33.22 16.93 13.34
C LEU A 649 31.97 17.61 13.94
N PHE A 650 32.15 18.69 14.70
CA PHE A 650 31.08 19.34 15.47
C PHE A 650 31.02 20.84 15.13
N PRO A 651 30.65 21.24 13.90
CA PRO A 651 30.52 22.64 13.52
C PRO A 651 29.41 23.36 14.31
N PRO A 652 29.64 24.56 14.91
CA PRO A 652 28.64 25.27 15.72
C PRO A 652 27.30 25.56 14.99
N GLU A 653 27.36 25.78 13.68
CA GLU A 653 26.21 26.01 12.81
C GLU A 653 25.97 24.82 11.87
N GLY A 654 26.26 23.61 12.34
CA GLY A 654 26.17 22.40 11.54
C GLY A 654 24.77 22.12 10.98
N SER A 655 24.74 21.59 9.76
CA SER A 655 23.52 21.10 9.10
C SER A 655 22.87 19.96 9.91
N LEU A 656 21.61 19.62 9.58
CA LEU A 656 20.93 18.47 10.20
C LEU A 656 21.72 17.17 9.98
N GLU A 657 22.30 17.00 8.79
CA GLU A 657 23.11 15.83 8.45
C GLU A 657 24.42 15.79 9.23
N GLU A 658 25.13 16.92 9.35
CA GLU A 658 26.37 17.00 10.14
C GLU A 658 26.12 16.66 11.61
N LYS A 659 25.01 17.15 12.18
CA LYS A 659 24.60 16.81 13.56
C LYS A 659 24.25 15.34 13.72
N ALA A 660 23.56 14.76 12.75
CA ALA A 660 23.20 13.34 12.74
C ALA A 660 24.45 12.45 12.67
N LEU A 661 25.37 12.73 11.74
CA LEU A 661 26.63 11.99 11.57
C LEU A 661 27.54 12.11 12.80
N ALA A 662 27.64 13.30 13.39
CA ALA A 662 28.41 13.51 14.61
C ALA A 662 27.87 12.68 15.78
N THR A 663 26.54 12.65 15.94
CA THR A 663 25.89 11.86 17.01
C THR A 663 26.03 10.36 16.75
N LEU A 664 25.83 9.91 15.51
CA LEU A 664 26.06 8.54 15.08
C LEU A 664 27.49 8.06 15.34
N PHE A 665 28.48 8.92 15.08
CA PHE A 665 29.87 8.62 15.34
C PHE A 665 30.17 8.45 16.84
N LEU A 666 29.61 9.32 17.69
CA LEU A 666 29.74 9.19 19.15
C LEU A 666 29.10 7.90 19.66
N ASP A 667 27.89 7.57 19.19
CA ASP A 667 27.20 6.33 19.59
C ASP A 667 27.95 5.08 19.09
N SER A 668 28.57 5.17 17.91
CA SER A 668 29.42 4.11 17.36
C SER A 668 30.62 3.83 18.26
N ILE A 669 31.30 4.88 18.75
CA ILE A 669 32.39 4.75 19.72
C ILE A 669 31.86 4.17 21.04
N LEU A 670 30.77 4.75 21.55
CA LEU A 670 30.16 4.37 22.83
C LEU A 670 29.81 2.89 22.88
N LEU A 671 29.07 2.39 21.90
CA LEU A 671 28.64 1.01 21.88
C LEU A 671 29.77 0.04 21.54
N THR A 672 30.70 0.44 20.67
CA THR A 672 31.88 -0.39 20.36
C THR A 672 32.77 -0.56 21.58
N LEU A 673 33.09 0.49 22.33
CA LEU A 673 33.94 0.35 23.51
C LEU A 673 33.17 -0.20 24.71
N GLY A 674 31.95 0.31 24.96
CA GLY A 674 31.11 -0.09 26.08
C GLY A 674 30.74 -1.58 26.05
N SER A 675 30.34 -2.11 24.88
CA SER A 675 29.91 -3.52 24.76
C SER A 675 31.05 -4.53 24.87
N ASN A 676 32.30 -4.10 24.65
CA ASN A 676 33.46 -4.99 24.65
C ASN A 676 34.28 -4.95 25.96
N PHE A 677 34.21 -3.85 26.73
CA PHE A 677 35.11 -3.61 27.87
C PHE A 677 34.42 -3.38 29.23
N GLN A 678 33.11 -3.61 29.37
CA GLN A 678 32.36 -3.45 30.64
C GLN A 678 32.55 -2.06 31.28
N LEU A 679 32.29 -1.00 30.51
CA LEU A 679 32.46 0.39 30.93
C LEU A 679 31.13 1.01 31.38
N ASN A 680 31.19 2.00 32.27
CA ASN A 680 30.06 2.85 32.65
C ASN A 680 30.04 4.18 31.87
N SER A 681 31.22 4.68 31.45
CA SER A 681 31.34 5.94 30.74
C SER A 681 32.56 6.00 29.80
N ILE A 682 32.46 6.89 28.81
CA ILE A 682 33.59 7.36 28.01
C ILE A 682 33.65 8.88 28.13
N VAL A 683 34.83 9.42 28.46
CA VAL A 683 35.04 10.85 28.62
C VAL A 683 35.94 11.37 27.50
N LEU A 684 35.46 12.40 26.83
CA LEU A 684 36.11 12.99 25.67
C LEU A 684 36.95 14.21 26.07
N TYR A 685 38.23 14.18 25.69
CA TYR A 685 39.19 15.27 25.83
C TYR A 685 39.67 15.70 24.45
N VAL A 686 40.05 16.98 24.32
CA VAL A 686 40.72 17.50 23.13
C VAL A 686 41.95 18.28 23.57
N GLU A 687 43.10 17.93 23.00
CA GLU A 687 44.40 18.52 23.30
C GLU A 687 44.78 18.48 24.80
N GLY A 688 44.28 17.49 25.55
CA GLY A 688 44.53 17.32 26.98
C GLY A 688 43.54 18.01 27.92
N GLU A 689 42.55 18.73 27.39
CA GLU A 689 41.50 19.40 28.17
C GLU A 689 40.12 18.73 27.97
N PRO A 690 39.22 18.72 28.99
CA PRO A 690 37.87 18.18 28.82
C PRO A 690 37.15 18.88 27.68
N TRP A 691 36.63 18.11 26.73
CA TRP A 691 35.96 18.68 25.56
C TRP A 691 34.67 19.41 25.97
N LYS A 692 34.42 20.55 25.34
CA LYS A 692 33.17 21.32 25.52
C LYS A 692 32.46 21.39 24.17
N PRO A 693 31.46 20.53 23.91
CA PRO A 693 30.73 20.52 22.65
C PRO A 693 30.01 21.86 22.43
N PRO A 694 29.87 22.31 21.18
CA PRO A 694 28.98 23.42 20.85
C PRO A 694 27.53 23.10 21.22
N PHE A 695 26.71 24.14 21.34
CA PHE A 695 25.28 23.98 21.62
C PHE A 695 24.61 23.07 20.57
N GLY A 696 23.80 22.12 21.02
CA GLY A 696 23.09 21.17 20.16
C GLY A 696 23.83 19.85 19.88
N TYR A 697 25.04 19.67 20.41
CA TYR A 697 25.77 18.39 20.32
C TYR A 697 25.75 17.60 21.63
N PRO A 698 25.98 16.27 21.59
CA PRO A 698 25.95 15.41 22.78
C PRO A 698 26.99 15.79 23.84
N SER A 699 26.73 15.39 25.08
CA SER A 699 27.62 15.58 26.24
C SER A 699 29.03 15.05 25.99
N PRO A 700 30.09 15.68 26.54
CA PRO A 700 31.45 15.16 26.46
C PRO A 700 31.67 13.89 27.30
N VAL A 701 30.72 13.58 28.19
CA VAL A 701 30.65 12.31 28.93
C VAL A 701 29.53 11.48 28.32
N LEU A 702 29.91 10.33 27.76
CA LEU A 702 29.02 9.36 27.15
C LEU A 702 28.76 8.22 28.14
N GLU A 703 27.54 8.10 28.66
CA GLU A 703 27.17 7.04 29.61
C GLU A 703 26.76 5.75 28.88
N PHE A 704 27.26 4.61 29.33
CA PHE A 704 26.93 3.30 28.80
C PHE A 704 26.17 2.46 29.83
N LYS A 705 25.03 1.87 29.43
CA LYS A 705 24.18 1.04 30.29
C LYS A 705 23.59 -0.13 29.51
N TYR A 706 23.13 -1.15 30.23
CA TYR A 706 22.30 -2.23 29.69
C TYR A 706 20.90 -2.21 30.32
N PRO A 707 19.84 -2.57 29.56
CA PRO A 707 19.83 -2.80 28.11
C PRO A 707 19.99 -1.49 27.32
N PHE A 708 20.37 -1.61 26.05
CA PHE A 708 20.37 -0.49 25.10
C PHE A 708 19.67 -0.87 23.81
N TYR A 709 19.18 0.14 23.09
CA TYR A 709 18.32 0.02 21.93
C TYR A 709 18.89 0.86 20.78
N ILE A 710 19.40 0.18 19.76
CA ILE A 710 19.94 0.83 18.55
C ILE A 710 18.83 1.01 17.52
N ASN A 711 18.96 2.06 16.73
CA ASN A 711 18.01 2.41 15.67
C ASN A 711 16.55 2.33 16.18
N PRO A 712 16.21 3.05 17.26
CA PRO A 712 14.92 2.86 17.92
C PRO A 712 13.76 3.33 17.04
N GLU A 713 12.73 2.50 16.92
CA GLU A 713 11.46 2.83 16.28
C GLU A 713 10.39 3.15 17.32
#